data_AF-Q3IGM9-F1
#
_entry.id   AF-Q3IGM9-F1
#
_cell.length_a   1.000
_cell.length_b   1.000
_cell.length_c   1.000
_cell.angle_alpha   90.00
_cell.angle_beta   90.00
_cell.angle_gamma   90.00
#
_symmetry.space_group_name_H-M   'P 1'
#
loop_
_entity.id
_entity.type
_entity.pdbx_description
1 polymer ?
#
loop_
_entity_poly.entity_id
_entity_poly.type
_entity_poly.pdbx_seq_one_letter_code
_entity_poly.pdbx_strand_id
1 'polypeptide(L)'
;MAAFTASQASVTNGSKVVTINSGESIANVRQGDFLFLAGFLVEINRGYVGAASQQYIGLVKKWANSNQSSQPAVVIPTTGDFRAAVDAINNANKNVNDNFVAMQNWQTNMGSVTFTNQDGTTTTVKTLKQIEADNEAQMDTYHPYPWAMRKVEFEANRAQNNEKFAASGFVHFGKHWDNSTPNDPINEGLYTDHATPNLLLMGRGGADLSVKGDSKTINSILNLAGVITPLKYLSLNASGGRNTIKLPPAEDGKRTYDSASGLSVTHTTSAIAFASETATNKVVTDRVDMWGFEAYLREVNDADPFVYANGLIQSLATSISGVTTVSDNVRPITYFAWYEGDEDSRGKGVNWQTASEAQRIKLASDPANNIYFDDATGKFYQWCIRGRSFAGLGNGDWLTIDSTSSALAFSTINRVGTQGTRAAPRGWLSSGADTVFYGNNPNAGVAGTRETGLFTVFKGLGEARDGAEGHCYFYVGGTVNRLNQGAYHPSFNHLGAAGVLDTAGVSSHEWFKGTARKLNGKSMCFSERSTGARSGAVGSTASRPDGRFYDVIYASGLGGVCRDMRYSAWGLTKEDFAKADLSVKSDRYRGMERLKITKVADLSEIESVSSSNGGIRAYQNYAQTLNVDVTDGYYVYNKETGAIFYNFTRPDTLVPPFSGHIYYPISWGLNPKVVVIYSNDSDIVVSGDFMHTEVVCGNPEKLLQCEDLKDGWVGEWNPTPIIEGTPIPHRRKVCNTYSITDPKRYVNGVWDTWASSGSIKNTSNLSRYGLSTTNYEIYLFEYSARAYRTIPSKVPPILGHTEGVGQVWITSRNRTETGANVVESLIGKVPTKETASSTGKDQVNYPLTSLMLGDGLDTMIGVNKLHSTHSVADIYQGEIAVKALNYNVVENQQGFINYAYTELKHNGTDWGDDGKIHIVDNQSTMLDTNGQTVKVGTARIVEPLGWIKNDK
;
A
#
# COMPACT_ATOMS: atom_id res chain seq x y z
N MET A 1 -5.16 -88.97 37.50
CA MET A 1 -6.39 -88.83 38.30
C MET A 1 -6.43 -89.97 39.28
N ALA A 2 -6.35 -89.67 40.59
CA ALA A 2 -6.16 -90.69 41.60
C ALA A 2 -7.43 -91.53 41.76
N ALA A 3 -7.35 -92.83 41.43
CA ALA A 3 -8.39 -93.80 41.72
C ALA A 3 -8.70 -93.72 43.23
N PHE A 4 -9.96 -93.49 43.59
CA PHE A 4 -10.36 -93.63 44.98
C PHE A 4 -10.09 -95.08 45.38
N THR A 5 -9.37 -95.27 46.48
CA THR A 5 -9.09 -96.59 47.04
C THR A 5 -9.54 -96.59 48.49
N ALA A 6 -10.24 -97.64 48.89
CA ALA A 6 -10.65 -97.89 50.26
C ALA A 6 -10.03 -99.20 50.71
N SER A 7 -9.35 -99.17 51.86
CA SER A 7 -8.69 -100.35 52.40
C SER A 7 -9.68 -101.40 52.91
N GLN A 8 -10.87 -100.99 53.37
CA GLN A 8 -11.94 -101.88 53.81
C GLN A 8 -13.33 -101.36 53.42
N ALA A 9 -14.04 -102.13 52.61
CA ALA A 9 -15.43 -101.89 52.24
C ALA A 9 -16.27 -103.16 52.42
N SER A 10 -17.57 -102.99 52.66
CA SER A 10 -18.52 -104.08 52.90
C SER A 10 -19.82 -103.89 52.16
N VAL A 11 -20.38 -104.98 51.62
CA VAL A 11 -21.67 -104.99 50.95
C VAL A 11 -22.37 -106.34 51.15
N THR A 12 -23.66 -106.27 51.45
CA THR A 12 -24.52 -107.45 51.59
C THR A 12 -25.12 -107.82 50.23
N ASN A 13 -25.23 -109.12 49.93
CA ASN A 13 -25.97 -109.65 48.79
C ASN A 13 -27.38 -109.05 48.74
N GLY A 14 -27.78 -108.58 47.57
CA GLY A 14 -29.06 -107.91 47.35
C GLY A 14 -29.10 -106.43 47.78
N SER A 15 -28.05 -105.90 48.42
CA SER A 15 -27.95 -104.47 48.79
C SER A 15 -27.48 -103.61 47.61
N LYS A 16 -27.93 -102.35 47.54
CA LYS A 16 -27.35 -101.33 46.64
C LYS A 16 -26.30 -100.47 47.33
N VAL A 17 -25.99 -100.75 48.59
CA VAL A 17 -25.17 -99.87 49.41
C VAL A 17 -23.92 -100.62 49.83
N VAL A 18 -22.78 -100.10 49.38
CA VAL A 18 -21.46 -100.49 49.86
C VAL A 18 -21.06 -99.50 50.94
N THR A 19 -20.70 -100.00 52.10
CA THR A 19 -20.20 -99.21 53.23
C THR A 19 -18.69 -99.17 53.17
N ILE A 20 -18.10 -97.97 53.26
CA ILE A 20 -16.66 -97.79 53.38
C ILE A 20 -16.31 -97.79 54.86
N ASN A 21 -15.75 -98.90 55.34
CA ASN A 21 -15.45 -99.10 56.75
C ASN A 21 -14.17 -98.38 57.17
N SER A 22 -13.23 -98.20 56.24
CA SER A 22 -11.91 -97.61 56.49
C SER A 22 -11.88 -96.07 56.51
N GLY A 23 -12.99 -95.41 56.17
CA GLY A 23 -13.20 -93.97 56.39
C GLY A 23 -12.60 -93.02 55.33
N GLU A 24 -12.02 -93.51 54.23
CA GLU A 24 -11.46 -92.67 53.17
C GLU A 24 -12.54 -91.84 52.46
N SER A 25 -12.20 -90.60 52.06
CA SER A 25 -13.14 -89.66 51.46
C SER A 25 -13.60 -90.07 50.06
N ILE A 26 -14.91 -90.27 49.90
CA ILE A 26 -15.60 -90.56 48.65
C ILE A 26 -15.89 -89.30 47.80
N ALA A 27 -15.32 -88.13 48.15
CA ALA A 27 -15.63 -86.85 47.48
C ALA A 27 -15.36 -86.86 45.95
N ASN A 28 -14.46 -87.74 45.49
CA ASN A 28 -14.08 -87.86 44.09
C ASN A 28 -14.79 -89.00 43.34
N VAL A 29 -15.73 -89.70 43.98
CA VAL A 29 -16.53 -90.77 43.36
C VAL A 29 -17.72 -90.14 42.62
N ARG A 30 -17.80 -90.32 41.31
CA ARG A 30 -18.87 -89.78 40.45
C ARG A 30 -19.85 -90.88 40.02
N GLN A 31 -21.05 -90.46 39.60
CA GLN A 31 -22.02 -91.35 39.00
C GLN A 31 -21.46 -91.89 37.67
N GLY A 32 -21.59 -93.19 37.42
CA GLY A 32 -21.07 -93.85 36.22
C GLY A 32 -19.64 -94.36 36.36
N ASP A 33 -18.94 -94.09 37.47
CA ASP A 33 -17.67 -94.74 37.79
C ASP A 33 -17.89 -96.24 38.11
N PHE A 34 -16.86 -97.06 37.97
CA PHE A 34 -16.94 -98.48 38.33
C PHE A 34 -16.24 -98.75 39.67
N LEU A 35 -16.94 -99.38 40.60
CA LEU A 35 -16.35 -99.94 41.81
C LEU A 35 -15.85 -101.35 41.53
N PHE A 36 -14.57 -101.58 41.77
CA PHE A 36 -13.97 -102.90 41.86
C PHE A 36 -13.83 -103.29 43.33
N LEU A 37 -14.55 -104.34 43.74
CA LEU A 37 -14.57 -104.84 45.12
C LEU A 37 -14.51 -106.37 45.10
N ALA A 38 -13.52 -106.94 45.80
CA ALA A 38 -13.35 -108.39 45.94
C ALA A 38 -13.34 -109.17 44.60
N GLY A 39 -12.75 -108.59 43.54
CA GLY A 39 -12.67 -109.21 42.21
C GLY A 39 -13.84 -108.89 41.28
N PHE A 40 -14.88 -108.20 41.75
CA PHE A 40 -16.07 -107.89 40.97
C PHE A 40 -16.16 -106.40 40.63
N LEU A 41 -16.50 -106.11 39.38
CA LEU A 41 -16.72 -104.76 38.87
C LEU A 41 -18.22 -104.44 38.86
N VAL A 42 -18.63 -103.34 39.49
CA VAL A 42 -20.02 -102.88 39.52
C VAL A 42 -20.10 -101.37 39.31
N GLU A 43 -21.17 -100.91 38.67
CA GLU A 43 -21.36 -99.49 38.38
C GLU A 43 -21.89 -98.72 39.58
N ILE A 44 -21.28 -97.55 39.82
CA ILE A 44 -21.62 -96.64 40.91
C ILE A 44 -22.69 -95.67 40.45
N ASN A 45 -23.74 -95.56 41.25
CA ASN A 45 -24.76 -94.54 41.08
C ASN A 45 -24.35 -93.22 41.74
N ARG A 46 -23.78 -93.26 42.95
CA ARG A 46 -23.30 -92.08 43.68
C ARG A 46 -22.47 -92.46 44.90
N GLY A 47 -21.54 -91.60 45.31
CA GLY A 47 -21.05 -91.57 46.69
C GLY A 47 -21.91 -90.65 47.56
N TYR A 48 -22.21 -91.02 48.80
CA TYR A 48 -22.85 -90.14 49.78
C TYR A 48 -22.45 -90.49 51.22
N VAL A 49 -22.65 -89.54 52.14
CA VAL A 49 -22.37 -89.72 53.58
C VAL A 49 -23.70 -89.90 54.32
N GLY A 50 -23.79 -90.90 55.19
CA GLY A 50 -24.99 -91.16 56.00
C GLY A 50 -24.99 -90.41 57.34
N ALA A 51 -26.08 -90.56 58.10
CA ALA A 51 -26.34 -89.80 59.33
C ALA A 51 -25.30 -89.96 60.46
N ALA A 52 -24.48 -91.01 60.42
CA ALA A 52 -23.40 -91.28 61.38
C ALA A 52 -21.99 -90.93 60.85
N SER A 53 -21.90 -90.04 59.86
CA SER A 53 -20.66 -89.70 59.13
C SER A 53 -19.98 -90.89 58.41
N GLN A 54 -20.67 -92.02 58.29
CA GLN A 54 -20.23 -93.17 57.50
C GLN A 54 -20.36 -92.89 56.01
N GLN A 55 -19.35 -93.30 55.26
CA GLN A 55 -19.27 -93.07 53.82
C GLN A 55 -19.80 -94.28 53.06
N TYR A 56 -20.67 -94.02 52.08
CA TYR A 56 -21.36 -95.04 51.32
C TYR A 56 -21.17 -94.83 49.83
N ILE A 57 -21.03 -95.95 49.12
CA ILE A 57 -21.12 -95.99 47.66
C ILE A 57 -22.44 -96.69 47.30
N GLY A 58 -23.35 -95.92 46.71
CA GLY A 58 -24.59 -96.42 46.14
C GLY A 58 -24.33 -97.01 44.76
N LEU A 59 -24.71 -98.26 44.56
CA LEU A 59 -24.62 -98.99 43.29
C LEU A 59 -25.87 -98.77 42.44
N VAL A 60 -25.71 -98.82 41.11
CA VAL A 60 -26.84 -98.73 40.17
C VAL A 60 -27.75 -99.96 40.32
N LYS A 61 -27.15 -101.16 40.32
CA LYS A 61 -27.82 -102.44 40.49
C LYS A 61 -27.55 -103.01 41.90
N LYS A 62 -28.45 -103.87 42.39
CA LYS A 62 -28.23 -104.60 43.65
C LYS A 62 -26.99 -105.49 43.49
N TRP A 63 -26.17 -105.58 44.53
CA TRP A 63 -25.00 -106.44 44.59
C TRP A 63 -25.41 -107.90 44.43
N ALA A 64 -25.07 -108.49 43.28
CA ALA A 64 -25.52 -109.83 42.91
C ALA A 64 -24.61 -110.94 43.47
N ASN A 65 -23.45 -110.59 44.01
CA ASN A 65 -22.46 -111.55 44.50
C ASN A 65 -22.66 -111.83 46.00
N SER A 66 -21.98 -112.85 46.54
CA SER A 66 -22.00 -113.15 47.98
C SER A 66 -21.57 -111.94 48.82
N ASN A 67 -21.98 -111.93 50.10
CA ASN A 67 -21.63 -110.87 51.05
C ASN A 67 -20.12 -110.66 51.06
N GLN A 68 -19.68 -109.41 50.92
CA GLN A 68 -18.28 -109.03 51.06
C GLN A 68 -18.13 -108.25 52.35
N SER A 69 -17.18 -108.65 53.20
CA SER A 69 -16.86 -107.98 54.46
C SER A 69 -15.41 -107.56 54.47
N SER A 70 -15.19 -106.28 54.79
CA SER A 70 -13.88 -105.62 54.93
C SER A 70 -12.88 -105.90 53.80
N GLN A 71 -13.35 -105.91 52.55
CA GLN A 71 -12.54 -106.15 51.37
C GLN A 71 -11.99 -104.83 50.79
N PRO A 72 -10.81 -104.83 50.16
CA PRO A 72 -10.28 -103.64 49.50
C PRO A 72 -11.16 -103.26 48.29
N ALA A 73 -11.40 -101.96 48.14
CA ALA A 73 -12.20 -101.39 47.06
C ALA A 73 -11.38 -100.38 46.26
N VAL A 74 -11.54 -100.38 44.94
CA VAL A 74 -10.96 -99.39 44.04
C VAL A 74 -12.06 -98.84 43.16
N VAL A 75 -12.18 -97.53 43.04
CA VAL A 75 -13.08 -96.89 42.07
C VAL A 75 -12.27 -96.50 40.85
N ILE A 76 -12.68 -97.04 39.72
CA ILE A 76 -12.16 -96.77 38.39
C ILE A 76 -13.04 -95.67 37.78
N PRO A 77 -12.53 -94.44 37.64
CA PRO A 77 -13.31 -93.36 37.03
C PRO A 77 -13.61 -93.65 35.56
N THR A 78 -14.81 -93.33 35.08
CA THR A 78 -15.17 -93.48 33.66
C THR A 78 -15.02 -92.16 32.88
N THR A 79 -14.96 -92.26 31.54
CA THR A 79 -14.70 -91.16 30.59
C THR A 79 -15.85 -90.13 30.46
N GLY A 80 -16.74 -90.01 31.44
CA GLY A 80 -17.90 -89.10 31.38
C GLY A 80 -17.50 -87.65 31.13
N ASP A 81 -16.49 -87.16 31.86
CA ASP A 81 -15.95 -85.80 31.68
C ASP A 81 -15.22 -85.63 30.34
N PHE A 82 -14.57 -86.70 29.85
CA PHE A 82 -13.93 -86.68 28.53
C PHE A 82 -14.96 -86.58 27.41
N ARG A 83 -16.10 -87.28 27.52
CA ARG A 83 -17.18 -87.20 26.53
C ARG A 83 -17.82 -85.81 26.52
N ALA A 84 -18.09 -85.23 27.68
CA ALA A 84 -18.59 -83.86 27.79
C ALA A 84 -17.61 -82.83 27.18
N ALA A 85 -16.31 -83.01 27.39
CA ALA A 85 -15.28 -82.17 26.78
C ALA A 85 -15.22 -82.34 25.25
N VAL A 86 -15.33 -83.57 24.74
CA VAL A 86 -15.35 -83.86 23.30
C VAL A 86 -16.59 -83.26 22.63
N ASP A 87 -17.77 -83.37 23.25
CA ASP A 87 -19.00 -82.78 22.73
C ASP A 87 -18.93 -81.24 22.71
N ALA A 88 -18.35 -80.63 23.74
CA ALA A 88 -18.12 -79.19 23.77
C ALA A 88 -17.15 -78.71 22.66
N ILE A 89 -16.05 -79.44 22.44
CA ILE A 89 -15.08 -79.13 21.38
C ILE A 89 -15.70 -79.31 19.99
N ASN A 90 -16.50 -80.36 19.77
CA ASN A 90 -17.18 -80.59 18.50
C ASN A 90 -18.21 -79.50 18.22
N ASN A 91 -18.97 -79.05 19.23
CA ASN A 91 -19.91 -77.94 19.08
C ASN A 91 -19.20 -76.61 18.79
N ALA A 92 -18.05 -76.34 19.42
CA ALA A 92 -17.25 -75.17 19.14
C ALA A 92 -16.68 -75.19 17.70
N ASN A 93 -16.11 -76.32 17.27
CA ASN A 93 -15.60 -76.49 15.92
C ASN A 93 -16.70 -76.37 14.87
N LYS A 94 -17.88 -76.93 15.13
CA LYS A 94 -19.03 -76.81 14.24
C LYS A 94 -19.49 -75.35 14.10
N ASN A 95 -19.61 -74.61 15.20
CA ASN A 95 -20.00 -73.20 15.15
C ASN A 95 -18.99 -72.34 14.36
N VAL A 96 -17.69 -72.57 14.54
CA VAL A 96 -16.63 -71.88 13.79
C VAL A 96 -16.69 -72.22 12.30
N ASN A 97 -16.84 -73.50 11.96
CA ASN A 97 -16.91 -73.94 10.56
C ASN A 97 -18.18 -73.46 9.86
N ASP A 98 -19.33 -73.49 10.54
CA ASP A 98 -20.62 -73.03 9.99
C ASP A 98 -20.59 -71.51 9.72
N ASN A 99 -19.87 -70.74 10.54
CA ASN A 99 -19.68 -69.29 10.34
C ASN A 99 -18.54 -68.94 9.37
N PHE A 100 -17.76 -69.90 8.85
CA PHE A 100 -16.62 -69.61 7.98
C PHE A 100 -17.04 -68.96 6.66
N VAL A 101 -18.15 -69.41 6.07
CA VAL A 101 -18.74 -68.80 4.87
C VAL A 101 -19.24 -67.40 5.17
N ALA A 102 -19.82 -67.17 6.35
CA ALA A 102 -20.24 -65.84 6.80
C ALA A 102 -19.03 -64.90 6.96
N MET A 103 -17.89 -65.38 7.48
CA MET A 103 -16.65 -64.59 7.56
C MET A 103 -16.09 -64.23 6.19
N GLN A 104 -16.06 -65.17 5.24
CA GLN A 104 -15.61 -64.86 3.88
C GLN A 104 -16.54 -63.83 3.22
N ASN A 105 -17.85 -64.05 3.29
CA ASN A 105 -18.84 -63.12 2.74
C ASN A 105 -18.79 -61.74 3.42
N TRP A 106 -18.47 -61.67 4.72
CA TRP A 106 -18.24 -60.41 5.43
C TRP A 106 -17.12 -59.59 4.78
N GLN A 107 -16.05 -60.25 4.32
CA GLN A 107 -14.89 -59.58 3.73
C GLN A 107 -15.12 -59.23 2.24
N THR A 108 -15.83 -60.06 1.49
CA THR A 108 -15.88 -59.96 0.02
C THR A 108 -17.15 -59.35 -0.55
N ASN A 109 -18.31 -59.48 0.12
CA ASN A 109 -19.60 -59.12 -0.47
C ASN A 109 -20.06 -57.72 -0.02
N MET A 110 -20.93 -57.07 -0.80
CA MET A 110 -21.63 -55.84 -0.43
C MET A 110 -22.89 -56.15 0.40
N GLY A 111 -23.26 -55.28 1.34
CA GLY A 111 -24.48 -55.38 2.14
C GLY A 111 -24.25 -55.83 3.60
N SER A 112 -24.94 -56.90 4.01
CA SER A 112 -24.89 -57.43 5.38
C SER A 112 -24.74 -58.95 5.38
N VAL A 113 -24.20 -59.48 6.47
CA VAL A 113 -23.99 -60.91 6.69
C VAL A 113 -24.42 -61.29 8.10
N THR A 114 -24.89 -62.52 8.27
CA THR A 114 -25.45 -63.00 9.53
C THR A 114 -24.57 -64.11 10.11
N PHE A 115 -24.11 -63.91 11.34
CA PHE A 115 -23.39 -64.91 12.14
C PHE A 115 -24.37 -65.65 13.04
N THR A 116 -24.14 -66.94 13.26
CA THR A 116 -24.94 -67.76 14.19
C THR A 116 -24.15 -67.99 15.47
N ASN A 117 -24.70 -67.55 16.60
CA ASN A 117 -24.13 -67.73 17.93
C ASN A 117 -24.29 -69.18 18.41
N GLN A 118 -23.56 -69.53 19.47
CA GLN A 118 -23.55 -70.88 20.02
C GLN A 118 -24.93 -71.33 20.57
N ASP A 119 -25.76 -70.39 21.01
CA ASP A 119 -27.12 -70.61 21.50
C ASP A 119 -28.18 -70.70 20.38
N GLY A 120 -27.76 -70.62 19.11
CA GLY A 120 -28.64 -70.63 17.93
C GLY A 120 -29.26 -69.27 17.60
N THR A 121 -28.98 -68.22 18.37
CA THR A 121 -29.35 -66.85 17.99
C THR A 121 -28.48 -66.34 16.85
N THR A 122 -28.95 -65.32 16.13
CA THR A 122 -28.22 -64.75 15.00
C THR A 122 -27.84 -63.31 15.24
N THR A 123 -26.73 -62.86 14.64
CA THR A 123 -26.26 -61.48 14.69
C THR A 123 -25.90 -61.02 13.29
N THR A 124 -26.61 -60.00 12.80
CA THR A 124 -26.38 -59.44 11.47
C THR A 124 -25.47 -58.21 11.58
N VAL A 125 -24.41 -58.19 10.79
CA VAL A 125 -23.45 -57.08 10.71
C VAL A 125 -23.27 -56.62 9.28
N LYS A 126 -22.87 -55.35 9.09
CA LYS A 126 -22.46 -54.84 7.77
C LYS A 126 -21.18 -55.51 7.32
N THR A 127 -21.06 -55.79 6.02
CA THR A 127 -19.83 -56.31 5.43
C THR A 127 -18.76 -55.21 5.34
N LEU A 128 -17.49 -55.61 5.23
CA LEU A 128 -16.36 -54.66 5.10
C LEU A 128 -16.53 -53.76 3.88
N LYS A 129 -16.92 -54.33 2.73
CA LYS A 129 -17.17 -53.56 1.50
C LYS A 129 -18.31 -52.56 1.63
N GLN A 130 -19.35 -52.89 2.42
CA GLN A 130 -20.43 -51.94 2.70
C GLN A 130 -19.97 -50.82 3.62
N ILE A 131 -19.12 -51.11 4.62
CA ILE A 131 -18.56 -50.08 5.51
C ILE A 131 -17.64 -49.14 4.73
N GLU A 132 -16.80 -49.67 3.83
CA GLU A 132 -15.97 -48.87 2.93
C GLU A 132 -16.83 -47.97 2.03
N ALA A 133 -17.88 -48.52 1.39
CA ALA A 133 -18.78 -47.76 0.54
C ALA A 133 -19.60 -46.70 1.31
N ASP A 134 -20.08 -47.03 2.51
CA ASP A 134 -20.78 -46.08 3.39
C ASP A 134 -19.84 -44.95 3.82
N ASN A 135 -18.58 -45.25 4.12
CA ASN A 135 -17.57 -44.25 4.46
C ASN A 135 -17.23 -43.35 3.27
N GLU A 136 -17.05 -43.92 2.07
CA GLU A 136 -16.80 -43.16 0.84
C GLU A 136 -17.98 -42.24 0.51
N ALA A 137 -19.21 -42.76 0.58
CA ALA A 137 -20.43 -41.97 0.41
C ALA A 137 -20.59 -40.86 1.46
N GLN A 138 -20.21 -41.13 2.72
CA GLN A 138 -20.18 -40.09 3.77
C GLN A 138 -19.14 -39.02 3.46
N MET A 139 -17.93 -39.40 3.05
CA MET A 139 -16.87 -38.46 2.67
C MET A 139 -17.29 -37.58 1.48
N ASP A 140 -17.95 -38.16 0.47
CA ASP A 140 -18.50 -37.40 -0.67
C ASP A 140 -19.65 -36.47 -0.26
N THR A 141 -20.46 -36.89 0.71
CA THR A 141 -21.55 -36.06 1.28
C THR A 141 -21.00 -34.87 2.08
N TYR A 142 -19.90 -35.06 2.81
CA TYR A 142 -19.25 -34.01 3.62
C TYR A 142 -18.19 -33.20 2.86
N HIS A 143 -17.76 -33.65 1.68
CA HIS A 143 -16.76 -32.99 0.85
C HIS A 143 -16.99 -33.26 -0.65
N PRO A 144 -18.03 -32.69 -1.28
CA PRO A 144 -18.38 -32.98 -2.67
C PRO A 144 -17.28 -32.59 -3.68
N TYR A 145 -16.34 -31.72 -3.30
CA TYR A 145 -15.24 -31.26 -4.16
C TYR A 145 -13.89 -31.30 -3.42
N PRO A 146 -13.29 -32.49 -3.22
CA PRO A 146 -12.11 -32.63 -2.37
C PRO A 146 -10.83 -31.96 -2.90
N TRP A 147 -10.85 -31.59 -4.17
CA TRP A 147 -9.79 -30.86 -4.87
C TRP A 147 -9.88 -29.34 -4.73
N ALA A 148 -10.99 -28.80 -4.22
CA ALA A 148 -11.18 -27.37 -4.02
C ALA A 148 -10.84 -26.98 -2.58
N MET A 149 -10.21 -25.83 -2.40
CA MET A 149 -10.01 -25.27 -1.06
C MET A 149 -11.37 -24.93 -0.42
N ARG A 150 -11.54 -25.28 0.86
CA ARG A 150 -12.75 -24.92 1.61
C ARG A 150 -12.71 -23.49 2.11
N LYS A 151 -13.87 -22.88 2.31
CA LYS A 151 -14.00 -21.55 2.92
C LYS A 151 -13.22 -21.43 4.25
N VAL A 152 -13.33 -22.43 5.12
CA VAL A 152 -12.63 -22.43 6.42
C VAL A 152 -11.10 -22.42 6.27
N GLU A 153 -10.57 -23.17 5.31
CA GLU A 153 -9.13 -23.20 5.01
C GLU A 153 -8.68 -21.87 4.39
N PHE A 154 -9.49 -21.31 3.49
CA PHE A 154 -9.21 -20.02 2.86
C PHE A 154 -9.16 -18.88 3.89
N GLU A 155 -10.14 -18.82 4.80
CA GLU A 155 -10.17 -17.82 5.87
C GLU A 155 -9.04 -18.02 6.88
N ALA A 156 -8.62 -19.26 7.17
CA ALA A 156 -7.44 -19.52 7.99
C ALA A 156 -6.15 -18.99 7.32
N ASN A 157 -5.99 -19.19 6.01
CA ASN A 157 -4.87 -18.62 5.25
C ASN A 157 -4.88 -17.08 5.27
N ARG A 158 -6.06 -16.45 5.14
CA ARG A 158 -6.21 -15.00 5.26
C ARG A 158 -5.82 -14.50 6.64
N ALA A 159 -6.29 -15.15 7.70
CA ALA A 159 -5.95 -14.80 9.08
C ALA A 159 -4.43 -14.90 9.31
N GLN A 160 -3.79 -15.97 8.84
CA GLN A 160 -2.34 -16.13 8.91
C GLN A 160 -1.60 -15.01 8.17
N ASN A 161 -2.08 -14.60 6.99
CA ASN A 161 -1.50 -13.48 6.24
C ASN A 161 -1.68 -12.14 6.98
N ASN A 162 -2.83 -11.92 7.61
CA ASN A 162 -3.09 -10.73 8.41
C ASN A 162 -2.21 -10.66 9.67
N GLU A 163 -1.84 -11.79 10.26
CA GLU A 163 -0.85 -11.83 11.36
C GLU A 163 0.59 -11.63 10.88
N LYS A 164 0.88 -12.05 9.65
CA LYS A 164 2.20 -11.98 9.03
C LYS A 164 2.56 -10.55 8.59
N PHE A 165 1.62 -9.85 7.95
CA PHE A 165 1.81 -8.51 7.40
C PHE A 165 1.39 -7.42 8.39
N ALA A 166 1.97 -6.22 8.28
CA ALA A 166 1.60 -5.09 9.12
C ALA A 166 0.30 -4.41 8.64
N ALA A 167 0.08 -4.42 7.33
CA ALA A 167 -1.08 -3.83 6.67
C ALA A 167 -1.30 -4.46 5.29
N SER A 168 -2.40 -4.10 4.65
CA SER A 168 -2.60 -4.35 3.23
C SER A 168 -1.70 -3.44 2.38
N GLY A 169 -1.18 -3.96 1.28
CA GLY A 169 -0.23 -3.26 0.42
C GLY A 169 0.54 -4.20 -0.49
N PHE A 170 1.74 -3.79 -0.92
CA PHE A 170 2.59 -4.59 -1.78
C PHE A 170 3.49 -5.52 -0.96
N VAL A 171 3.36 -6.82 -1.17
CA VAL A 171 4.31 -7.82 -0.63
C VAL A 171 5.64 -7.71 -1.36
N HIS A 172 5.56 -7.57 -2.69
CA HIS A 172 6.68 -7.29 -3.57
C HIS A 172 6.23 -6.30 -4.66
N PHE A 173 7.05 -5.28 -4.90
CA PHE A 173 6.73 -4.25 -5.89
C PHE A 173 6.86 -4.74 -7.34
N GLY A 174 7.64 -5.80 -7.58
CA GLY A 174 8.02 -6.23 -8.92
C GLY A 174 9.29 -5.53 -9.42
N LYS A 175 9.93 -6.10 -10.44
CA LYS A 175 11.03 -5.44 -11.16
C LYS A 175 10.47 -4.47 -12.20
N HIS A 176 11.28 -3.50 -12.63
CA HIS A 176 10.90 -2.50 -13.60
C HIS A 176 11.88 -2.46 -14.77
N TRP A 177 11.49 -1.79 -15.85
CA TRP A 177 12.44 -1.47 -16.92
C TRP A 177 13.06 -0.12 -16.66
N ASP A 178 14.35 -0.02 -16.89
CA ASP A 178 15.08 1.25 -16.88
C ASP A 178 15.93 1.33 -18.15
N ASN A 179 15.56 2.24 -19.04
CA ASN A 179 16.33 2.54 -20.25
C ASN A 179 16.50 4.04 -20.49
N SER A 180 16.20 4.90 -19.50
CA SER A 180 16.23 6.38 -19.55
C SER A 180 15.37 7.08 -20.63
N THR A 181 14.97 6.40 -21.70
CA THR A 181 13.96 6.76 -22.71
C THR A 181 13.68 5.50 -23.56
N PRO A 182 12.42 5.12 -23.82
CA PRO A 182 11.17 5.79 -23.43
C PRO A 182 10.64 5.37 -22.04
N ASN A 183 11.35 4.54 -21.28
CA ASN A 183 10.86 4.02 -20.00
C ASN A 183 11.77 4.47 -18.85
N ASP A 184 11.21 5.27 -17.95
CA ASP A 184 11.90 5.79 -16.78
C ASP A 184 11.32 5.20 -15.49
N PRO A 185 12.18 4.76 -14.55
CA PRO A 185 11.73 4.29 -13.26
C PRO A 185 11.14 5.44 -12.43
N ILE A 186 9.94 5.23 -11.88
CA ILE A 186 9.35 6.10 -10.86
C ILE A 186 9.83 5.66 -9.49
N ASN A 187 9.72 4.36 -9.23
CA ASN A 187 10.10 3.68 -8.01
C ASN A 187 10.14 2.15 -8.31
N GLU A 188 10.51 1.33 -7.33
CA GLU A 188 10.53 -0.12 -7.48
C GLU A 188 9.23 -0.65 -8.12
N GLY A 189 9.38 -1.41 -9.19
CA GLY A 189 8.29 -2.03 -9.95
C GLY A 189 7.39 -1.10 -10.77
N LEU A 190 7.48 0.24 -10.69
CA LEU A 190 6.63 1.19 -11.42
C LEU A 190 7.47 2.11 -12.31
N TYR A 191 7.07 2.23 -13.57
CA TYR A 191 7.83 2.98 -14.57
C TYR A 191 6.92 3.58 -15.65
N THR A 192 7.42 4.59 -16.34
CA THR A 192 6.70 5.32 -17.39
C THR A 192 6.82 4.66 -18.75
N ASP A 193 5.98 5.09 -19.69
CA ASP A 193 6.19 4.86 -21.11
C ASP A 193 5.95 6.18 -21.89
N HIS A 194 7.01 6.74 -22.45
CA HIS A 194 6.97 7.99 -23.20
C HIS A 194 6.53 7.80 -24.65
N ALA A 195 6.25 6.56 -25.09
CA ALA A 195 5.76 6.26 -26.43
C ALA A 195 4.24 6.05 -26.50
N THR A 196 3.61 5.67 -25.38
CA THR A 196 2.19 5.31 -25.37
C THR A 196 1.37 6.30 -24.53
N PRO A 197 0.30 6.87 -25.08
CA PRO A 197 -0.58 7.78 -24.35
C PRO A 197 -1.24 7.18 -23.10
N ASN A 198 -1.38 8.01 -22.07
CA ASN A 198 -2.24 7.89 -20.89
C ASN A 198 -2.07 6.60 -20.10
N LEU A 199 -0.85 6.08 -19.98
CA LEU A 199 -0.61 4.86 -19.20
C LEU A 199 0.64 4.91 -18.32
N LEU A 200 0.63 4.08 -17.29
CA LEU A 200 1.77 3.70 -16.47
C LEU A 200 1.97 2.18 -16.54
N LEU A 201 3.20 1.73 -16.33
CA LEU A 201 3.55 0.32 -16.42
C LEU A 201 4.05 -0.21 -15.08
N MET A 202 3.69 -1.44 -14.76
CA MET A 202 4.07 -2.07 -13.49
C MET A 202 4.47 -3.54 -13.64
N GLY A 203 5.63 -3.89 -13.06
CA GLY A 203 6.24 -5.21 -13.16
C GLY A 203 6.80 -5.49 -14.55
N ARG A 204 7.96 -6.16 -14.64
CA ARG A 204 8.50 -6.61 -15.93
C ARG A 204 9.47 -7.78 -15.80
N GLY A 205 9.18 -8.84 -16.55
CA GLY A 205 10.02 -10.01 -16.70
C GLY A 205 10.89 -10.03 -17.95
N GLY A 206 12.07 -10.63 -17.82
CA GLY A 206 13.01 -10.86 -18.90
C GLY A 206 14.42 -11.11 -18.35
N ALA A 207 15.29 -11.73 -19.15
CA ALA A 207 16.71 -11.87 -18.87
C ALA A 207 17.53 -10.64 -19.35
N ASP A 208 16.85 -9.52 -19.61
CA ASP A 208 17.46 -8.32 -20.17
C ASP A 208 18.21 -7.52 -19.10
N LEU A 209 19.36 -6.95 -19.46
CA LEU A 209 20.17 -6.08 -18.59
C LEU A 209 19.42 -4.81 -18.16
N SER A 210 18.38 -4.42 -18.89
CA SER A 210 17.53 -3.26 -18.65
C SER A 210 16.40 -3.54 -17.64
N VAL A 211 16.21 -4.80 -17.22
CA VAL A 211 15.33 -5.12 -16.09
C VAL A 211 16.10 -4.81 -14.80
N LYS A 212 15.65 -3.76 -14.09
CA LYS A 212 16.23 -3.28 -12.83
C LYS A 212 15.25 -3.48 -11.67
N GLY A 213 15.73 -3.20 -10.47
CA GLY A 213 14.96 -3.23 -9.23
C GLY A 213 15.42 -4.31 -8.26
N ASP A 214 15.36 -3.97 -6.97
CA ASP A 214 15.74 -4.82 -5.83
C ASP A 214 14.62 -5.77 -5.41
N SER A 215 13.43 -5.67 -6.01
CA SER A 215 12.32 -6.59 -5.76
C SER A 215 12.70 -8.06 -6.00
N LYS A 216 12.38 -8.92 -5.02
CA LYS A 216 12.61 -10.37 -5.06
C LYS A 216 11.84 -11.08 -6.18
N THR A 217 10.69 -10.52 -6.58
CA THR A 217 9.87 -11.06 -7.67
C THR A 217 9.88 -10.12 -8.86
N ILE A 218 9.75 -10.72 -10.04
CA ILE A 218 9.64 -10.04 -11.32
C ILE A 218 8.31 -9.26 -11.42
N ASN A 219 7.22 -9.93 -11.07
CA ASN A 219 5.89 -9.35 -11.05
C ASN A 219 5.57 -8.79 -9.66
N SER A 220 4.69 -7.79 -9.62
CA SER A 220 4.16 -7.25 -8.37
C SER A 220 3.24 -8.26 -7.69
N ILE A 221 3.22 -8.25 -6.37
CA ILE A 221 2.36 -9.10 -5.54
C ILE A 221 1.67 -8.22 -4.50
N LEU A 222 0.34 -8.22 -4.52
CA LEU A 222 -0.50 -7.50 -3.57
C LEU A 222 -0.96 -8.41 -2.44
N ASN A 223 -1.12 -7.85 -1.24
CA ASN A 223 -1.88 -8.42 -0.14
C ASN A 223 -3.00 -7.44 0.21
N LEU A 224 -4.26 -7.81 -0.05
CA LEU A 224 -5.43 -6.99 0.28
C LEU A 224 -6.36 -7.80 1.18
N ALA A 225 -6.59 -7.33 2.42
CA ALA A 225 -7.42 -8.02 3.41
C ALA A 225 -7.05 -9.51 3.62
N GLY A 226 -5.74 -9.81 3.59
CA GLY A 226 -5.18 -11.16 3.77
C GLY A 226 -5.16 -12.01 2.49
N VAL A 227 -5.65 -11.50 1.35
CA VAL A 227 -5.65 -12.19 0.06
C VAL A 227 -4.42 -11.79 -0.75
N ILE A 228 -3.58 -12.77 -1.08
CA ILE A 228 -2.36 -12.56 -1.88
C ILE A 228 -2.68 -12.73 -3.36
N THR A 229 -2.39 -11.71 -4.15
CA THR A 229 -2.64 -11.72 -5.59
C THR A 229 -1.40 -11.28 -6.39
N PRO A 230 -0.80 -12.19 -7.17
CA PRO A 230 0.23 -11.85 -8.13
C PRO A 230 -0.36 -11.10 -9.34
N LEU A 231 0.13 -9.90 -9.62
CA LEU A 231 -0.30 -9.10 -10.77
C LEU A 231 0.45 -9.50 -12.03
N LYS A 232 -0.25 -10.13 -12.98
CA LYS A 232 0.32 -10.55 -14.27
C LYS A 232 -0.67 -10.29 -15.40
N TYR A 233 -0.17 -9.75 -16.51
CA TYR A 233 -0.94 -9.51 -17.74
C TYR A 233 -2.19 -8.63 -17.55
N LEU A 234 -2.18 -7.75 -16.54
CA LEU A 234 -3.30 -6.85 -16.29
C LEU A 234 -3.43 -5.84 -17.43
N SER A 235 -4.55 -5.92 -18.16
CA SER A 235 -4.90 -5.06 -19.31
C SER A 235 -3.89 -5.07 -20.46
N LEU A 236 -2.95 -6.04 -20.48
CA LEU A 236 -1.97 -6.19 -21.57
C LEU A 236 -1.49 -7.64 -21.67
N ASN A 237 -1.55 -8.22 -22.87
CA ASN A 237 -0.91 -9.51 -23.17
C ASN A 237 0.44 -9.26 -23.85
N ALA A 238 1.46 -8.92 -23.06
CA ALA A 238 2.80 -8.66 -23.57
C ALA A 238 3.84 -9.59 -22.95
N SER A 239 4.92 -9.85 -23.68
CA SER A 239 6.08 -10.60 -23.19
C SER A 239 6.59 -10.00 -21.87
N GLY A 240 6.95 -10.88 -20.93
CA GLY A 240 7.46 -10.47 -19.61
C GLY A 240 6.38 -10.23 -18.55
N GLY A 241 5.09 -10.44 -18.83
CA GLY A 241 4.04 -10.43 -17.81
C GLY A 241 3.80 -9.09 -17.13
N ARG A 242 4.15 -7.99 -17.81
CA ARG A 242 3.95 -6.61 -17.34
C ARG A 242 2.48 -6.23 -17.26
N ASN A 243 2.16 -5.25 -16.41
CA ASN A 243 0.82 -4.75 -16.17
C ASN A 243 0.70 -3.31 -16.66
N THR A 244 -0.47 -2.94 -17.19
CA THR A 244 -0.76 -1.58 -17.63
C THR A 244 -1.81 -0.94 -16.73
N ILE A 245 -1.49 0.24 -16.21
CA ILE A 245 -2.41 1.14 -15.52
C ILE A 245 -2.85 2.17 -16.55
N LYS A 246 -4.12 2.13 -16.95
CA LYS A 246 -4.68 3.11 -17.89
C LYS A 246 -5.25 4.29 -17.12
N LEU A 247 -5.04 5.51 -17.63
CA LEU A 247 -5.58 6.74 -17.08
C LEU A 247 -6.51 7.44 -18.10
N PRO A 248 -7.46 8.27 -17.64
CA PRO A 248 -8.30 9.06 -18.52
C PRO A 248 -7.50 9.99 -19.44
N PRO A 249 -8.02 10.35 -20.63
CA PRO A 249 -7.37 11.31 -21.52
C PRO A 249 -7.21 12.69 -20.85
N ALA A 250 -6.20 13.44 -21.25
CA ALA A 250 -5.94 14.80 -20.74
C ALA A 250 -7.07 15.78 -21.10
N GLU A 251 -7.27 16.80 -20.25
CA GLU A 251 -8.31 17.82 -20.45
C GLU A 251 -8.06 18.66 -21.71
N ASP A 252 -9.14 18.89 -22.46
CA ASP A 252 -9.14 19.72 -23.66
C ASP A 252 -9.74 21.11 -23.45
N GLY A 253 -10.10 21.45 -22.21
CA GLY A 253 -10.69 22.72 -21.82
C GLY A 253 -12.21 22.80 -22.02
N LYS A 254 -12.91 21.69 -22.30
CA LYS A 254 -14.37 21.67 -22.47
C LYS A 254 -15.15 21.34 -21.20
N ARG A 255 -14.49 20.84 -20.15
CA ARG A 255 -15.17 20.41 -18.92
C ARG A 255 -15.10 21.49 -17.85
N THR A 256 -16.23 21.77 -17.21
CA THR A 256 -16.30 22.64 -16.03
C THR A 256 -16.67 21.85 -14.79
N TYR A 257 -16.23 22.34 -13.64
CA TYR A 257 -16.58 21.81 -12.34
C TYR A 257 -17.01 22.93 -11.41
N ASP A 258 -18.19 22.77 -10.80
CA ASP A 258 -18.71 23.66 -9.79
C ASP A 258 -18.43 23.12 -8.39
N SER A 259 -17.52 23.81 -7.69
CA SER A 259 -17.13 23.46 -6.31
C SER A 259 -18.26 23.58 -5.29
N ALA A 260 -19.32 24.36 -5.57
CA ALA A 260 -20.43 24.54 -4.65
C ALA A 260 -21.51 23.45 -4.79
N SER A 261 -21.83 23.04 -6.02
CA SER A 261 -22.81 21.98 -6.28
C SER A 261 -22.18 20.59 -6.42
N GLY A 262 -20.87 20.52 -6.66
CA GLY A 262 -20.14 19.29 -6.95
C GLY A 262 -20.34 18.77 -8.37
N LEU A 263 -21.02 19.51 -9.25
CA LEU A 263 -21.36 19.05 -10.60
C LEU A 263 -20.20 19.26 -11.59
N SER A 264 -19.92 18.24 -12.39
CA SER A 264 -18.99 18.30 -13.53
C SER A 264 -19.78 18.22 -14.83
N VAL A 265 -19.58 19.18 -15.74
CA VAL A 265 -20.33 19.29 -17.01
C VAL A 265 -19.35 19.40 -18.19
N THR A 266 -19.55 18.59 -19.21
CA THR A 266 -18.78 18.67 -20.47
C THR A 266 -19.55 19.48 -21.50
N HIS A 267 -18.93 20.55 -22.00
CA HIS A 267 -19.49 21.43 -23.02
C HIS A 267 -19.04 21.00 -24.42
N THR A 268 -19.71 21.52 -25.47
CA THR A 268 -19.35 21.19 -26.86
C THR A 268 -18.04 21.84 -27.31
N THR A 269 -17.69 23.01 -26.77
CA THR A 269 -16.44 23.73 -27.09
C THR A 269 -15.81 24.33 -25.83
N SER A 270 -14.50 24.57 -25.87
CA SER A 270 -13.78 25.22 -24.78
C SER A 270 -14.26 26.66 -24.58
N ALA A 271 -14.58 27.38 -25.65
CA ALA A 271 -15.13 28.72 -25.57
C ALA A 271 -16.43 28.79 -24.74
N ILE A 272 -17.34 27.84 -24.92
CA ILE A 272 -18.58 27.76 -24.12
C ILE A 272 -18.26 27.42 -22.65
N ALA A 273 -17.34 26.48 -22.41
CA ALA A 273 -16.91 26.12 -21.07
C ALA A 273 -16.37 27.35 -20.31
N PHE A 274 -15.45 28.10 -20.92
CA PHE A 274 -14.90 29.34 -20.33
C PHE A 274 -15.95 30.43 -20.16
N ALA A 275 -16.91 30.57 -21.08
CA ALA A 275 -18.01 31.52 -20.94
C ALA A 275 -18.99 31.16 -19.81
N SER A 276 -19.01 29.90 -19.38
CA SER A 276 -19.86 29.42 -18.27
C SER A 276 -19.21 29.54 -16.89
N GLU A 277 -17.97 30.04 -16.80
CA GLU A 277 -17.30 30.18 -15.51
C GLU A 277 -18.03 31.14 -14.57
N THR A 278 -18.07 30.78 -13.30
CA THR A 278 -18.56 31.61 -12.21
C THR A 278 -17.49 31.69 -11.12
N ALA A 279 -17.85 32.18 -9.93
CA ALA A 279 -16.94 32.13 -8.77
C ALA A 279 -16.58 30.67 -8.39
N THR A 280 -17.52 29.74 -8.54
CA THR A 280 -17.39 28.35 -8.07
C THR A 280 -17.29 27.34 -9.21
N ASN A 281 -17.87 27.66 -10.38
CA ASN A 281 -17.75 26.86 -11.61
C ASN A 281 -16.53 27.30 -12.42
N LYS A 282 -15.54 26.41 -12.57
CA LYS A 282 -14.28 26.69 -13.28
C LYS A 282 -14.01 25.63 -14.34
N VAL A 283 -13.39 26.02 -15.45
CA VAL A 283 -12.88 25.05 -16.44
C VAL A 283 -11.77 24.23 -15.81
N VAL A 284 -11.82 22.91 -16.01
CA VAL A 284 -10.81 22.00 -15.47
C VAL A 284 -9.57 22.04 -16.36
N THR A 285 -8.48 22.55 -15.80
CA THR A 285 -7.18 22.72 -16.47
C THR A 285 -6.02 22.16 -15.65
N ASP A 286 -6.20 22.04 -14.32
CA ASP A 286 -5.20 21.65 -13.34
C ASP A 286 -5.64 20.36 -12.63
N ARG A 287 -5.93 19.33 -13.43
CA ARG A 287 -6.51 18.06 -12.98
C ARG A 287 -5.48 17.15 -12.32
N VAL A 288 -5.87 16.50 -11.22
CA VAL A 288 -5.10 15.42 -10.59
C VAL A 288 -5.90 14.12 -10.65
N ASP A 289 -5.34 13.11 -11.29
CA ASP A 289 -5.94 11.77 -11.40
C ASP A 289 -5.46 10.87 -10.25
N MET A 290 -6.32 9.96 -9.80
CA MET A 290 -5.98 8.95 -8.79
C MET A 290 -6.20 7.55 -9.37
N TRP A 291 -5.34 6.61 -9.04
CA TRP A 291 -5.48 5.22 -9.45
C TRP A 291 -5.24 4.26 -8.27
N GLY A 292 -5.77 3.06 -8.38
CA GLY A 292 -5.70 2.06 -7.33
C GLY A 292 -6.30 0.71 -7.71
N PHE A 293 -6.43 -0.17 -6.72
CA PHE A 293 -6.98 -1.51 -6.88
C PHE A 293 -8.20 -1.69 -5.99
N GLU A 294 -9.29 -2.20 -6.57
CA GLU A 294 -10.46 -2.63 -5.81
C GLU A 294 -10.42 -4.15 -5.67
N ALA A 295 -10.58 -4.65 -4.44
CA ALA A 295 -10.69 -6.06 -4.13
C ALA A 295 -12.09 -6.38 -3.62
N TYR A 296 -12.73 -7.42 -4.15
CA TYR A 296 -14.07 -7.81 -3.74
C TYR A 296 -14.29 -9.32 -3.90
N LEU A 297 -15.18 -9.86 -3.07
CA LEU A 297 -15.59 -11.25 -3.17
C LEU A 297 -16.81 -11.37 -4.09
N ARG A 298 -16.83 -12.40 -4.95
CA ARG A 298 -17.99 -12.71 -5.78
C ARG A 298 -18.32 -14.20 -5.78
N GLU A 299 -19.60 -14.49 -5.92
CA GLU A 299 -20.12 -15.83 -6.20
C GLU A 299 -19.97 -16.15 -7.69
N VAL A 300 -19.52 -17.36 -8.03
CA VAL A 300 -19.52 -17.87 -9.40
C VAL A 300 -20.87 -18.54 -9.68
N ASN A 301 -21.63 -18.02 -10.64
CA ASN A 301 -22.99 -18.49 -10.96
C ASN A 301 -23.31 -18.33 -12.45
N ASP A 302 -24.52 -18.71 -12.87
CA ASP A 302 -24.90 -18.70 -14.29
C ASP A 302 -24.92 -17.30 -14.94
N ALA A 303 -25.20 -16.26 -14.15
CA ALA A 303 -25.17 -14.87 -14.62
C ALA A 303 -23.73 -14.28 -14.62
N ASP A 304 -22.81 -14.89 -13.87
CA ASP A 304 -21.40 -14.52 -13.79
C ASP A 304 -20.48 -15.75 -13.80
N PRO A 305 -20.43 -16.49 -14.92
CA PRO A 305 -19.86 -17.84 -14.94
C PRO A 305 -18.34 -17.87 -15.11
N PHE A 306 -17.69 -16.76 -15.44
CA PHE A 306 -16.26 -16.73 -15.70
C PHE A 306 -15.44 -16.78 -14.42
N VAL A 307 -14.27 -17.42 -14.46
CA VAL A 307 -13.19 -17.31 -13.46
C VAL A 307 -11.93 -16.77 -14.12
N TYR A 308 -11.15 -15.99 -13.39
CA TYR A 308 -10.01 -15.25 -13.93
C TYR A 308 -8.68 -15.63 -13.27
N ALA A 309 -7.57 -15.46 -14.00
CA ALA A 309 -6.23 -15.75 -13.51
C ALA A 309 -5.94 -14.93 -12.24
N ASN A 310 -5.61 -15.59 -11.13
CA ASN A 310 -5.37 -14.95 -9.83
C ASN A 310 -6.52 -14.06 -9.29
N GLY A 311 -7.73 -14.17 -9.85
CA GLY A 311 -8.84 -13.25 -9.57
C GLY A 311 -8.77 -11.91 -10.32
N LEU A 312 -7.87 -11.75 -11.29
CA LEU A 312 -7.70 -10.50 -12.03
C LEU A 312 -8.67 -10.42 -13.20
N ILE A 313 -9.77 -9.69 -13.03
CA ILE A 313 -10.85 -9.65 -14.02
C ILE A 313 -10.41 -9.00 -15.35
N GLN A 314 -9.40 -8.12 -15.31
CA GLN A 314 -8.83 -7.42 -16.48
C GLN A 314 -7.62 -8.15 -17.07
N SER A 315 -7.32 -9.38 -16.63
CA SER A 315 -6.18 -10.13 -17.13
C SER A 315 -6.37 -10.53 -18.59
N LEU A 316 -5.31 -10.39 -19.39
CA LEU A 316 -5.25 -10.88 -20.77
C LEU A 316 -4.38 -12.14 -20.92
N ALA A 317 -4.10 -12.84 -19.82
CA ALA A 317 -3.39 -14.12 -19.84
C ALA A 317 -4.06 -15.09 -20.82
N THR A 318 -3.26 -15.89 -21.53
CA THR A 318 -3.76 -16.86 -22.53
C THR A 318 -4.21 -18.19 -21.91
N SER A 319 -3.82 -18.45 -20.66
CA SER A 319 -4.22 -19.64 -19.91
C SER A 319 -4.23 -19.39 -18.39
N ILE A 320 -5.03 -20.17 -17.67
CA ILE A 320 -5.07 -20.25 -16.20
C ILE A 320 -4.76 -21.69 -15.81
N SER A 321 -3.67 -21.92 -15.08
CA SER A 321 -3.24 -23.26 -14.65
C SER A 321 -3.23 -24.30 -15.80
N GLY A 322 -2.85 -23.85 -17.01
CA GLY A 322 -2.80 -24.66 -18.24
C GLY A 322 -4.13 -24.79 -19.00
N VAL A 323 -5.21 -24.17 -18.54
CA VAL A 323 -6.50 -24.12 -19.24
C VAL A 323 -6.60 -22.85 -20.07
N THR A 324 -6.85 -22.98 -21.38
CA THR A 324 -6.97 -21.84 -22.29
C THR A 324 -8.11 -20.90 -21.89
N THR A 325 -7.84 -19.60 -21.87
CA THR A 325 -8.84 -18.56 -21.59
C THR A 325 -9.50 -18.04 -22.85
N VAL A 326 -10.73 -17.53 -22.71
CA VAL A 326 -11.46 -16.78 -23.74
C VAL A 326 -11.89 -15.42 -23.21
N SER A 327 -12.14 -14.46 -24.09
CA SER A 327 -12.68 -13.15 -23.69
C SER A 327 -14.05 -13.31 -23.04
N ASP A 328 -14.25 -12.66 -21.90
CA ASP A 328 -15.54 -12.64 -21.23
C ASP A 328 -16.46 -11.64 -21.94
N ASN A 329 -17.42 -12.17 -22.69
CA ASN A 329 -18.46 -11.39 -23.38
C ASN A 329 -19.82 -11.43 -22.65
N VAL A 330 -19.90 -12.06 -21.47
CA VAL A 330 -21.13 -12.11 -20.66
C VAL A 330 -21.31 -10.79 -19.92
N ARG A 331 -20.23 -10.25 -19.34
CA ARG A 331 -20.25 -8.94 -18.67
C ARG A 331 -20.01 -7.78 -19.67
N PRO A 332 -20.64 -6.61 -19.47
CA PRO A 332 -20.39 -5.44 -20.32
C PRO A 332 -18.97 -4.88 -20.13
N ILE A 333 -18.50 -4.08 -21.08
CA ILE A 333 -17.13 -3.54 -21.06
C ILE A 333 -16.84 -2.67 -19.83
N THR A 334 -17.86 -1.96 -19.35
CA THR A 334 -17.82 -1.12 -18.14
C THR A 334 -17.49 -1.87 -16.85
N TYR A 335 -17.64 -3.20 -16.84
CA TYR A 335 -17.23 -4.03 -15.70
C TYR A 335 -15.69 -4.12 -15.59
N PHE A 336 -15.01 -4.07 -16.73
CA PHE A 336 -13.56 -4.21 -16.86
C PHE A 336 -12.83 -2.88 -17.07
N ALA A 337 -13.56 -1.78 -17.21
CA ALA A 337 -13.01 -0.46 -17.50
C ALA A 337 -12.13 0.06 -16.34
N TRP A 338 -10.94 0.59 -16.66
CA TRP A 338 -10.11 1.31 -15.68
C TRP A 338 -10.73 2.65 -15.29
N TYR A 339 -11.28 3.38 -16.27
CA TYR A 339 -11.98 4.64 -16.08
C TYR A 339 -13.24 4.68 -16.93
N GLU A 340 -14.10 5.66 -16.68
CA GLU A 340 -15.31 5.87 -17.48
C GLU A 340 -14.98 6.21 -18.93
N GLY A 341 -15.36 5.32 -19.86
CA GLY A 341 -15.03 5.42 -21.30
C GLY A 341 -13.88 4.52 -21.76
N ASP A 342 -13.30 3.69 -20.90
CA ASP A 342 -12.33 2.67 -21.31
C ASP A 342 -13.04 1.46 -21.96
N GLU A 343 -12.79 1.25 -23.25
CA GLU A 343 -13.41 0.19 -24.05
C GLU A 343 -12.48 -1.00 -24.35
N ASP A 344 -11.21 -0.91 -23.94
CA ASP A 344 -10.14 -1.82 -24.39
C ASP A 344 -9.57 -2.71 -23.26
N SER A 345 -10.22 -2.76 -22.10
CA SER A 345 -9.73 -3.50 -20.92
C SER A 345 -10.45 -4.82 -20.66
N ARG A 346 -11.23 -5.31 -21.62
CA ARG A 346 -11.97 -6.59 -21.49
C ARG A 346 -11.02 -7.73 -21.15
N GLY A 347 -11.23 -8.36 -20.00
CA GLY A 347 -10.40 -9.49 -19.58
C GLY A 347 -10.79 -10.82 -20.22
N LYS A 348 -9.90 -11.79 -20.02
CA LYS A 348 -10.05 -13.18 -20.41
C LYS A 348 -10.14 -14.08 -19.18
N GLY A 349 -10.96 -15.11 -19.29
CA GLY A 349 -11.14 -16.10 -18.23
C GLY A 349 -11.60 -17.44 -18.79
N VAL A 350 -12.00 -18.34 -17.89
CA VAL A 350 -12.60 -19.63 -18.25
C VAL A 350 -14.04 -19.63 -17.76
N ASN A 351 -14.99 -19.97 -18.63
CA ASN A 351 -16.38 -20.16 -18.23
C ASN A 351 -16.48 -21.43 -17.38
N TRP A 352 -16.71 -21.26 -16.08
CA TRP A 352 -16.78 -22.32 -15.08
C TRP A 352 -17.88 -23.34 -15.38
N GLN A 353 -19.03 -22.88 -15.88
CA GLN A 353 -20.17 -23.75 -16.15
C GLN A 353 -19.95 -24.67 -17.35
N THR A 354 -19.24 -24.19 -18.38
CA THR A 354 -18.92 -25.01 -19.56
C THR A 354 -17.59 -25.74 -19.44
N ALA A 355 -16.77 -25.42 -18.44
CA ALA A 355 -15.50 -26.10 -18.21
C ALA A 355 -15.73 -27.56 -17.81
N SER A 356 -14.89 -28.45 -18.34
CA SER A 356 -14.90 -29.87 -17.94
C SER A 356 -14.46 -30.02 -16.49
N GLU A 357 -14.83 -31.13 -15.85
CA GLU A 357 -14.42 -31.41 -14.48
C GLU A 357 -12.89 -31.38 -14.31
N ALA A 358 -12.15 -31.97 -15.23
CA ALA A 358 -10.68 -31.94 -15.25
C ALA A 358 -10.13 -30.50 -15.33
N GLN A 359 -10.82 -29.59 -16.01
CA GLN A 359 -10.45 -28.17 -16.05
C GLN A 359 -10.77 -27.48 -14.72
N ARG A 360 -11.95 -27.71 -14.13
CA ARG A 360 -12.34 -27.13 -12.83
C ARG A 360 -11.39 -27.56 -11.71
N ILE A 361 -10.99 -28.83 -11.70
CA ILE A 361 -9.98 -29.38 -10.77
C ILE A 361 -8.68 -28.58 -10.88
N LYS A 362 -8.14 -28.38 -12.10
CA LYS A 362 -6.91 -27.61 -12.30
C LYS A 362 -7.01 -26.16 -11.82
N LEU A 363 -8.17 -25.54 -11.99
CA LEU A 363 -8.37 -24.12 -11.65
C LEU A 363 -8.50 -23.90 -10.14
N ALA A 364 -9.26 -24.73 -9.43
CA ALA A 364 -9.50 -24.57 -7.99
C ALA A 364 -8.50 -25.27 -7.08
N SER A 365 -7.73 -26.25 -7.60
CA SER A 365 -6.62 -26.84 -6.85
C SER A 365 -5.41 -25.91 -6.73
N ASP A 366 -5.33 -24.85 -7.55
CA ASP A 366 -4.29 -23.84 -7.50
C ASP A 366 -4.72 -22.68 -6.58
N PRO A 367 -4.13 -22.54 -5.38
CA PRO A 367 -4.50 -21.50 -4.43
C PRO A 367 -4.30 -20.07 -4.97
N ALA A 368 -3.41 -19.88 -5.95
CA ALA A 368 -3.14 -18.56 -6.51
C ALA A 368 -4.36 -17.96 -7.22
N ASN A 369 -5.29 -18.80 -7.70
CA ASN A 369 -6.53 -18.37 -8.36
C ASN A 369 -7.57 -17.82 -7.38
N ASN A 370 -7.35 -17.95 -6.07
CA ASN A 370 -8.22 -17.44 -5.01
C ASN A 370 -9.69 -17.91 -5.12
N ILE A 371 -9.89 -19.18 -5.47
CA ILE A 371 -11.20 -19.84 -5.57
C ILE A 371 -11.38 -20.74 -4.36
N TYR A 372 -12.54 -20.70 -3.73
CA TYR A 372 -12.91 -21.63 -2.67
C TYR A 372 -14.36 -22.10 -2.80
N PHE A 373 -14.64 -23.24 -2.18
CA PHE A 373 -15.98 -23.80 -2.02
C PHE A 373 -16.52 -23.52 -0.62
N ASP A 374 -17.76 -23.03 -0.54
CA ASP A 374 -18.44 -22.80 0.73
C ASP A 374 -19.43 -23.93 1.03
N ASP A 375 -19.08 -24.75 2.01
CA ASP A 375 -19.89 -25.89 2.46
C ASP A 375 -21.30 -25.48 2.93
N ALA A 376 -21.48 -24.24 3.41
CA ALA A 376 -22.76 -23.76 3.93
C ALA A 376 -23.75 -23.38 2.82
N THR A 377 -23.25 -22.81 1.73
CA THR A 377 -24.08 -22.37 0.59
C THR A 377 -24.09 -23.38 -0.56
N GLY A 378 -23.11 -24.29 -0.60
CA GLY A 378 -22.92 -25.24 -1.70
C GLY A 378 -22.40 -24.58 -2.98
N LYS A 379 -21.74 -23.42 -2.87
CA LYS A 379 -21.35 -22.58 -4.01
C LYS A 379 -19.86 -22.27 -4.04
N PHE A 380 -19.38 -21.94 -5.24
CA PHE A 380 -18.01 -21.48 -5.47
C PHE A 380 -17.93 -19.96 -5.41
N TYR A 381 -16.87 -19.46 -4.77
CA TYR A 381 -16.56 -18.06 -4.69
C TYR A 381 -15.14 -17.80 -5.20
N GLN A 382 -14.93 -16.63 -5.78
CA GLN A 382 -13.60 -16.16 -6.17
C GLN A 382 -13.37 -14.75 -5.61
N TRP A 383 -12.22 -14.54 -4.96
CA TRP A 383 -11.74 -13.19 -4.68
C TRP A 383 -11.20 -12.56 -5.94
N CYS A 384 -11.71 -11.37 -6.26
CA CYS A 384 -11.37 -10.66 -7.47
C CYS A 384 -10.71 -9.33 -7.15
N ILE A 385 -9.77 -8.95 -8.01
CA ILE A 385 -9.12 -7.64 -7.98
C ILE A 385 -9.25 -7.00 -9.36
N ARG A 386 -9.50 -5.69 -9.37
CA ARG A 386 -9.41 -4.85 -10.56
C ARG A 386 -8.64 -3.57 -10.31
N GLY A 387 -8.02 -3.06 -11.35
CA GLY A 387 -7.50 -1.70 -11.41
C GLY A 387 -8.60 -0.70 -11.74
N ARG A 388 -8.60 0.44 -11.04
CA ARG A 388 -9.46 1.58 -11.33
C ARG A 388 -8.66 2.88 -11.27
N SER A 389 -9.05 3.82 -12.12
CA SER A 389 -8.52 5.17 -12.21
C SER A 389 -9.65 6.18 -12.30
N PHE A 390 -9.46 7.33 -11.67
CA PHE A 390 -10.45 8.38 -11.55
C PHE A 390 -9.86 9.69 -12.02
N ALA A 391 -10.53 10.33 -12.98
CA ALA A 391 -10.24 11.71 -13.34
C ALA A 391 -10.63 12.61 -12.17
N GLY A 392 -9.73 13.52 -11.76
CA GLY A 392 -10.08 14.56 -10.81
C GLY A 392 -11.29 15.37 -11.29
N LEU A 393 -12.28 15.56 -10.42
CA LEU A 393 -13.52 16.27 -10.81
C LEU A 393 -13.26 17.74 -11.13
N GLY A 394 -12.32 18.39 -10.44
CA GLY A 394 -12.00 19.80 -10.60
C GLY A 394 -10.50 20.09 -10.67
N ASN A 395 -10.15 21.36 -10.49
CA ASN A 395 -8.77 21.81 -10.35
C ASN A 395 -8.27 21.52 -8.93
N GLY A 396 -7.03 21.03 -8.83
CA GLY A 396 -6.37 20.76 -7.57
C GLY A 396 -6.36 19.31 -7.12
N ASP A 397 -5.75 19.09 -5.96
CA ASP A 397 -5.53 17.77 -5.38
C ASP A 397 -6.79 17.25 -4.66
N TRP A 398 -6.81 15.94 -4.43
CA TRP A 398 -7.89 15.25 -3.76
C TRP A 398 -7.98 15.63 -2.28
N LEU A 399 -9.19 15.84 -1.77
CA LEU A 399 -9.40 16.16 -0.35
C LEU A 399 -8.91 15.04 0.58
N THR A 400 -9.23 13.78 0.27
CA THR A 400 -8.90 12.64 1.14
C THR A 400 -8.66 11.38 0.32
N ILE A 401 -7.42 10.88 0.37
CA ILE A 401 -6.99 9.63 -0.29
C ILE A 401 -6.28 8.66 0.65
N ASP A 402 -5.98 9.07 1.89
CA ASP A 402 -5.43 8.16 2.90
C ASP A 402 -6.57 7.36 3.54
N SER A 403 -6.42 6.04 3.61
CA SER A 403 -7.36 5.12 4.28
C SER A 403 -7.59 5.41 5.77
N THR A 404 -6.74 6.23 6.41
CA THR A 404 -7.00 6.75 7.76
C THR A 404 -8.15 7.76 7.79
N SER A 405 -8.48 8.40 6.66
CA SER A 405 -9.52 9.41 6.51
C SER A 405 -10.91 8.78 6.45
N SER A 406 -11.96 9.53 6.82
CA SER A 406 -13.33 8.99 6.91
C SER A 406 -13.88 8.40 5.60
N ALA A 407 -13.47 8.96 4.46
CA ALA A 407 -13.92 8.54 3.14
C ALA A 407 -12.84 8.81 2.07
N LEU A 408 -12.92 8.09 0.95
CA LEU A 408 -12.22 8.43 -0.28
C LEU A 408 -13.04 9.48 -1.03
N ALA A 409 -12.52 10.71 -1.10
CA ALA A 409 -13.27 11.85 -1.59
C ALA A 409 -12.38 12.84 -2.33
N PHE A 410 -12.92 13.39 -3.42
CA PHE A 410 -12.26 14.46 -4.17
C PHE A 410 -12.50 15.82 -3.50
N SER A 411 -13.73 16.07 -3.03
CA SER A 411 -14.12 17.28 -2.33
C SER A 411 -14.99 16.96 -1.11
N THR A 412 -15.40 17.98 -0.36
CA THR A 412 -16.31 17.81 0.78
C THR A 412 -17.68 17.26 0.36
N ILE A 413 -18.05 17.46 -0.91
CA ILE A 413 -19.32 17.05 -1.50
C ILE A 413 -19.18 15.74 -2.27
N ASN A 414 -18.06 15.49 -2.95
CA ASN A 414 -17.93 14.37 -3.89
C ASN A 414 -17.10 13.20 -3.35
N ARG A 415 -17.74 12.04 -3.22
CA ARG A 415 -17.13 10.78 -2.76
C ARG A 415 -17.08 9.73 -3.88
N VAL A 416 -16.12 8.82 -3.76
CA VAL A 416 -15.98 7.70 -4.70
C VAL A 416 -16.91 6.55 -4.31
N GLY A 417 -17.80 6.18 -5.23
CA GLY A 417 -18.68 5.03 -5.08
C GLY A 417 -17.98 3.69 -5.28
N THR A 418 -18.37 2.71 -4.48
CA THR A 418 -17.97 1.31 -4.65
C THR A 418 -18.57 0.73 -5.93
N GLN A 419 -17.90 -0.24 -6.56
CA GLN A 419 -18.45 -0.94 -7.72
C GLN A 419 -18.67 -2.43 -7.45
N GLY A 420 -17.70 -3.13 -6.84
CA GLY A 420 -17.78 -4.57 -6.55
C GLY A 420 -18.33 -5.41 -7.72
N THR A 421 -19.37 -6.21 -7.49
CA THR A 421 -19.99 -7.11 -8.49
C THR A 421 -20.88 -6.42 -9.53
N ARG A 422 -21.05 -5.10 -9.45
CA ARG A 422 -21.88 -4.33 -10.39
C ARG A 422 -21.25 -4.28 -11.77
N ALA A 423 -22.11 -4.40 -12.79
CA ALA A 423 -21.71 -4.35 -14.19
C ALA A 423 -21.12 -3.00 -14.63
N ALA A 424 -21.42 -1.91 -13.91
CA ALA A 424 -20.89 -0.58 -14.19
C ALA A 424 -20.52 0.12 -12.87
N PRO A 425 -19.51 1.02 -12.88
CA PRO A 425 -19.13 1.81 -11.71
C PRO A 425 -20.32 2.65 -11.21
N ARG A 426 -20.44 2.78 -9.89
CA ARG A 426 -21.19 3.91 -9.34
C ARG A 426 -20.47 5.19 -9.75
N GLY A 427 -21.21 6.15 -10.26
CA GLY A 427 -20.70 7.49 -10.50
C GLY A 427 -20.26 8.17 -9.19
N TRP A 428 -19.87 9.43 -9.31
CA TRP A 428 -19.57 10.26 -8.15
C TRP A 428 -20.79 10.45 -7.28
N LEU A 429 -20.58 10.36 -5.96
CA LEU A 429 -21.65 10.38 -4.97
C LEU A 429 -21.62 11.69 -4.18
N SER A 430 -22.79 12.27 -3.93
CA SER A 430 -22.93 13.49 -3.15
C SER A 430 -23.00 13.20 -1.66
N SER A 431 -22.24 13.94 -0.86
CA SER A 431 -22.18 13.80 0.58
C SER A 431 -23.54 14.08 1.22
N GLY A 432 -24.07 13.12 1.98
CA GLY A 432 -25.32 13.28 2.73
C GLY A 432 -26.57 12.76 2.01
N ALA A 433 -26.54 12.57 0.69
CA ALA A 433 -27.60 11.92 -0.07
C ALA A 433 -27.31 10.44 -0.32
N ASP A 434 -26.05 10.12 -0.63
CA ASP A 434 -25.64 8.78 -1.03
C ASP A 434 -24.98 8.02 0.13
N THR A 435 -25.36 6.75 0.28
CA THR A 435 -24.94 5.97 1.44
C THR A 435 -23.91 4.90 1.15
N VAL A 436 -23.51 4.64 -0.12
CA VAL A 436 -22.62 3.51 -0.49
C VAL A 436 -21.30 3.95 -1.14
N PHE A 437 -20.26 4.14 -0.34
CA PHE A 437 -18.97 4.72 -0.76
C PHE A 437 -17.78 4.01 -0.08
N TYR A 438 -16.55 4.30 -0.51
CA TYR A 438 -15.35 3.83 0.17
C TYR A 438 -15.05 4.67 1.42
N GLY A 439 -15.17 4.07 2.60
CA GLY A 439 -14.93 4.67 3.91
C GLY A 439 -13.82 3.98 4.69
N ASN A 440 -13.43 4.52 5.84
CA ASN A 440 -12.48 3.85 6.76
C ASN A 440 -13.15 2.92 7.77
N ASN A 441 -14.47 3.02 7.94
CA ASN A 441 -15.23 2.21 8.88
C ASN A 441 -16.43 1.57 8.18
N PRO A 442 -16.64 0.26 8.36
CA PRO A 442 -17.88 -0.40 7.95
C PRO A 442 -19.04 0.13 8.82
N ASN A 443 -20.24 0.25 8.27
CA ASN A 443 -21.43 0.54 9.09
C ASN A 443 -21.74 -0.67 10.00
N ALA A 444 -22.23 -0.44 11.22
CA ALA A 444 -22.55 -1.49 12.18
C ALA A 444 -23.57 -2.49 11.58
N GLY A 445 -23.21 -3.77 11.50
CA GLY A 445 -24.06 -4.82 10.92
C GLY A 445 -23.67 -5.31 9.52
N VAL A 446 -22.57 -4.80 8.95
CA VAL A 446 -21.99 -5.28 7.69
C VAL A 446 -20.76 -6.10 7.99
N ALA A 447 -20.69 -7.33 7.47
CA ALA A 447 -19.48 -8.13 7.48
C ALA A 447 -18.46 -7.49 6.52
N GLY A 448 -17.66 -6.60 7.10
CA GLY A 448 -16.47 -6.01 6.51
C GLY A 448 -15.61 -5.58 7.69
N THR A 449 -14.46 -6.21 7.88
CA THR A 449 -13.50 -5.79 8.90
C THR A 449 -12.78 -4.56 8.42
N ARG A 450 -12.53 -3.61 9.32
CA ARG A 450 -11.60 -2.52 9.03
C ARG A 450 -10.21 -3.14 8.84
N GLU A 451 -9.60 -2.88 7.69
CA GLU A 451 -8.26 -3.38 7.34
C GLU A 451 -7.31 -2.19 7.27
N THR A 452 -6.13 -2.31 7.89
CA THR A 452 -5.11 -1.26 7.81
C THR A 452 -4.62 -1.12 6.37
N GLY A 453 -4.60 0.12 5.85
CA GLY A 453 -4.17 0.42 4.49
C GLY A 453 -5.25 0.29 3.40
N LEU A 454 -6.50 -0.01 3.76
CA LEU A 454 -7.62 -0.10 2.81
C LEU A 454 -8.79 0.79 3.22
N PHE A 455 -9.44 1.36 2.21
CA PHE A 455 -10.83 1.75 2.38
C PHE A 455 -11.72 0.52 2.29
N THR A 456 -12.74 0.46 3.13
CA THR A 456 -13.80 -0.56 3.12
C THR A 456 -15.10 0.05 2.60
N VAL A 457 -16.02 -0.78 2.12
CA VAL A 457 -17.37 -0.32 1.81
C VAL A 457 -18.07 0.21 3.07
N PHE A 458 -18.46 1.49 3.02
CA PHE A 458 -19.47 2.06 3.89
C PHE A 458 -20.82 1.96 3.17
N LYS A 459 -21.89 1.59 3.88
CA LYS A 459 -23.24 1.51 3.32
C LYS A 459 -24.30 1.99 4.30
N GLY A 460 -25.39 2.57 3.79
CA GLY A 460 -26.59 2.85 4.57
C GLY A 460 -27.34 1.57 4.99
N LEU A 461 -28.22 1.70 5.97
CA LEU A 461 -29.13 0.61 6.36
C LEU A 461 -30.07 0.29 5.19
N GLY A 462 -30.22 -1.00 4.86
CA GLY A 462 -31.11 -1.46 3.78
C GLY A 462 -30.46 -1.56 2.39
N GLU A 463 -29.23 -1.06 2.20
CA GLU A 463 -28.53 -1.12 0.91
C GLU A 463 -28.00 -2.52 0.58
N ALA A 464 -28.09 -2.87 -0.71
CA ALA A 464 -27.56 -4.11 -1.26
C ALA A 464 -26.03 -4.19 -1.09
N ARG A 465 -25.50 -5.41 -0.89
CA ARG A 465 -24.06 -5.64 -0.75
C ARG A 465 -23.39 -5.60 -2.13
N ASP A 466 -22.26 -4.91 -2.23
CA ASP A 466 -21.48 -4.84 -3.48
C ASP A 466 -20.48 -5.98 -3.65
N GLY A 467 -20.23 -6.74 -2.60
CA GLY A 467 -19.48 -7.98 -2.63
C GLY A 467 -20.24 -9.05 -1.87
N ALA A 468 -19.97 -10.30 -2.21
CA ALA A 468 -20.43 -11.41 -1.39
C ALA A 468 -19.94 -11.21 0.05
N GLU A 469 -20.84 -11.50 1.00
CA GLU A 469 -20.61 -11.29 2.43
C GLU A 469 -20.35 -9.84 2.86
N GLY A 470 -20.25 -8.87 1.95
CA GLY A 470 -19.93 -7.47 2.26
C GLY A 470 -18.46 -7.11 2.01
N HIS A 471 -17.65 -8.03 1.48
CA HIS A 471 -16.25 -7.78 1.17
C HIS A 471 -16.08 -6.96 -0.12
N CYS A 472 -15.74 -5.69 0.05
CA CYS A 472 -15.34 -4.78 -1.02
C CYS A 472 -14.41 -3.70 -0.45
N TYR A 473 -13.20 -3.60 -0.99
CA TYR A 473 -12.12 -2.76 -0.49
C TYR A 473 -11.45 -2.00 -1.62
N PHE A 474 -10.86 -0.85 -1.29
CA PHE A 474 -10.06 -0.07 -2.23
C PHE A 474 -8.70 0.29 -1.65
N TYR A 475 -7.66 -0.01 -2.43
CA TYR A 475 -6.28 0.36 -2.18
C TYR A 475 -5.88 1.49 -3.13
N VAL A 476 -5.48 2.64 -2.60
CA VAL A 476 -5.00 3.77 -3.41
C VAL A 476 -3.54 3.50 -3.80
N GLY A 477 -3.26 3.49 -5.10
CA GLY A 477 -1.92 3.28 -5.66
C GLY A 477 -1.11 4.57 -5.77
N GLY A 478 -1.77 5.70 -6.06
CA GLY A 478 -1.11 7.01 -6.13
C GLY A 478 -1.91 8.07 -6.88
N THR A 479 -1.31 9.24 -7.03
CA THR A 479 -1.87 10.38 -7.78
C THR A 479 -0.94 10.87 -8.87
N VAL A 480 -1.51 11.42 -9.93
CA VAL A 480 -0.81 11.92 -11.12
C VAL A 480 -1.38 13.29 -11.48
N ASN A 481 -0.54 14.33 -11.50
CA ASN A 481 -0.98 15.62 -12.06
C ASN A 481 -0.99 15.51 -13.60
N ARG A 482 -2.00 16.12 -14.23
CA ARG A 482 -2.18 16.03 -15.67
C ARG A 482 -1.82 17.33 -16.34
N LEU A 483 -0.93 17.25 -17.33
CA LEU A 483 -0.82 18.29 -18.34
C LEU A 483 -2.11 18.32 -19.18
N ASN A 484 -2.41 19.48 -19.76
CA ASN A 484 -3.60 19.70 -20.57
C ASN A 484 -3.25 20.00 -22.03
N GLN A 485 -4.23 19.85 -22.90
CA GLN A 485 -4.05 20.01 -24.34
C GLN A 485 -3.93 21.49 -24.76
N GLY A 486 -4.12 22.46 -23.87
CA GLY A 486 -3.98 23.88 -24.19
C GLY A 486 -2.53 24.27 -24.49
N ALA A 487 -2.34 25.45 -25.08
CA ALA A 487 -1.02 26.01 -25.32
C ALA A 487 -0.30 26.33 -24.01
N TYR A 488 1.00 26.10 -23.95
CA TYR A 488 1.83 26.44 -22.79
C TYR A 488 1.98 27.96 -22.65
N HIS A 489 1.69 28.49 -21.46
CA HIS A 489 2.02 29.86 -21.06
C HIS A 489 2.38 29.89 -19.57
N PRO A 490 3.49 30.51 -19.13
CA PRO A 490 3.95 30.45 -17.73
C PRO A 490 2.96 31.07 -16.72
N SER A 491 2.14 32.03 -17.16
CA SER A 491 1.10 32.66 -16.33
C SER A 491 -0.28 32.04 -16.56
N PHE A 492 -0.71 31.93 -17.82
CA PHE A 492 -2.11 31.67 -18.15
C PHE A 492 -2.44 30.18 -18.17
N ASN A 493 -1.47 29.32 -18.53
CA ASN A 493 -1.68 27.87 -18.63
C ASN A 493 -0.36 27.12 -18.43
N HIS A 494 0.11 27.09 -17.18
CA HIS A 494 1.39 26.47 -16.82
C HIS A 494 1.41 24.94 -17.10
N LEU A 495 0.25 24.29 -17.13
CA LEU A 495 0.09 22.87 -17.45
C LEU A 495 -0.22 22.58 -18.94
N GLY A 496 -0.26 23.59 -19.80
CA GLY A 496 -0.49 23.40 -21.25
C GLY A 496 0.71 22.79 -21.96
N ALA A 497 0.47 21.94 -22.96
CA ALA A 497 1.55 21.30 -23.74
C ALA A 497 1.66 21.74 -25.21
N ALA A 498 0.60 22.33 -25.78
CA ALA A 498 0.57 22.69 -27.18
C ALA A 498 1.39 23.96 -27.49
N GLY A 499 1.76 24.13 -28.76
CA GLY A 499 2.21 25.41 -29.29
C GLY A 499 1.06 26.37 -29.54
N VAL A 500 1.38 27.65 -29.75
CA VAL A 500 0.42 28.69 -30.12
C VAL A 500 0.39 28.83 -31.64
N LEU A 501 -0.78 28.99 -32.23
CA LEU A 501 -0.93 29.28 -33.66
C LEU A 501 -0.24 30.60 -34.03
N ASP A 502 0.33 30.67 -35.23
CA ASP A 502 0.83 31.93 -35.79
C ASP A 502 -0.33 32.87 -36.16
N THR A 503 -0.02 34.14 -36.45
CA THR A 503 -1.05 35.12 -36.83
C THR A 503 -1.85 34.67 -38.07
N ALA A 504 -1.21 33.94 -39.00
CA ALA A 504 -1.85 33.40 -40.20
C ALA A 504 -2.77 32.19 -39.92
N GLY A 505 -2.62 31.52 -38.77
CA GLY A 505 -3.32 30.28 -38.43
C GLY A 505 -2.81 29.05 -39.20
N VAL A 506 -1.61 29.11 -39.76
CA VAL A 506 -1.02 28.06 -40.62
C VAL A 506 0.08 27.29 -39.89
N SER A 507 0.94 28.00 -39.17
CA SER A 507 2.04 27.42 -38.40
C SER A 507 1.78 27.51 -36.90
N SER A 508 2.69 26.97 -36.10
CA SER A 508 2.65 27.10 -34.65
C SER A 508 4.04 27.30 -34.07
N HIS A 509 4.10 28.04 -32.97
CA HIS A 509 5.33 28.48 -32.32
C HIS A 509 5.20 28.41 -30.81
N GLU A 510 6.31 28.56 -30.10
CA GLU A 510 6.32 28.81 -28.67
C GLU A 510 5.67 30.19 -28.37
N TRP A 511 5.02 30.32 -27.21
CA TRP A 511 4.21 31.49 -26.86
C TRP A 511 4.94 32.84 -26.90
N PHE A 512 6.25 32.84 -26.68
CA PHE A 512 7.09 34.04 -26.61
C PHE A 512 7.61 34.49 -27.98
N LYS A 513 7.38 33.73 -29.05
CA LYS A 513 7.83 34.11 -30.40
C LYS A 513 6.96 35.25 -30.94
N GLY A 514 7.58 36.27 -31.52
CA GLY A 514 6.86 37.44 -32.04
C GLY A 514 5.84 37.17 -33.16
N THR A 515 5.87 35.99 -33.80
CA THR A 515 4.89 35.55 -34.81
C THR A 515 3.73 34.74 -34.23
N ALA A 516 3.80 34.32 -32.96
CA ALA A 516 2.70 33.65 -32.27
C ALA A 516 1.55 34.63 -32.01
N ARG A 517 0.30 34.13 -32.05
CA ARG A 517 -0.84 34.93 -31.61
C ARG A 517 -0.67 35.33 -30.14
N LYS A 518 -0.93 36.60 -29.85
CA LYS A 518 -0.85 37.12 -28.47
C LYS A 518 -1.98 36.51 -27.64
N LEU A 519 -1.61 35.86 -26.54
CA LEU A 519 -2.54 35.33 -25.56
C LEU A 519 -2.86 36.44 -24.54
N ASN A 520 -4.13 36.61 -24.17
CA ASN A 520 -4.56 37.58 -23.16
C ASN A 520 -5.29 36.94 -21.98
N GLY A 521 -5.27 35.61 -21.89
CA GLY A 521 -5.92 34.87 -20.83
C GLY A 521 -5.91 33.37 -21.07
N LYS A 522 -6.35 32.62 -20.05
CA LYS A 522 -6.38 31.15 -20.06
C LYS A 522 -7.28 30.60 -21.16
N SER A 523 -8.40 31.23 -21.49
CA SER A 523 -9.31 30.78 -22.56
C SER A 523 -8.64 30.74 -23.95
N MET A 524 -7.84 31.76 -24.27
CA MET A 524 -7.11 31.82 -25.53
C MET A 524 -6.03 30.74 -25.64
N CYS A 525 -5.50 30.25 -24.51
CA CYS A 525 -4.59 29.11 -24.53
C CYS A 525 -5.27 27.86 -25.11
N PHE A 526 -6.60 27.75 -25.07
CA PHE A 526 -7.33 26.61 -25.64
C PHE A 526 -7.93 26.90 -27.02
N SER A 527 -8.25 28.16 -27.35
CA SER A 527 -8.75 28.52 -28.69
C SER A 527 -7.63 28.68 -29.72
N GLU A 528 -6.47 29.20 -29.30
CA GLU A 528 -5.33 29.52 -30.17
C GLU A 528 -4.25 28.43 -30.19
N ARG A 529 -4.54 27.25 -29.62
CA ARG A 529 -3.59 26.13 -29.60
C ARG A 529 -3.41 25.51 -30.97
N SER A 530 -2.21 24.98 -31.20
CA SER A 530 -1.95 24.09 -32.33
C SER A 530 -2.63 22.75 -32.13
N THR A 531 -3.24 22.21 -33.18
CA THR A 531 -3.70 20.81 -33.27
C THR A 531 -2.87 20.00 -34.28
N GLY A 532 -1.88 20.63 -34.92
CA GLY A 532 -1.02 20.04 -35.94
C GLY A 532 0.33 19.58 -35.37
N ALA A 533 1.42 19.96 -36.04
CA ALA A 533 2.78 19.48 -35.72
C ALA A 533 3.27 19.78 -34.29
N ARG A 534 2.66 20.75 -33.60
CA ARG A 534 2.95 21.11 -32.20
C ARG A 534 1.71 20.97 -31.32
N SER A 535 0.91 19.93 -31.54
CA SER A 535 -0.30 19.64 -30.77
C SER A 535 -0.05 19.41 -29.28
N GLY A 536 1.20 19.10 -28.90
CA GLY A 536 1.55 18.75 -27.53
C GLY A 536 1.23 17.31 -27.17
N ALA A 537 0.78 16.49 -28.14
CA ALA A 537 0.62 15.04 -28.00
C ALA A 537 1.95 14.32 -28.25
N VAL A 538 2.13 13.14 -27.68
CA VAL A 538 3.27 12.27 -28.01
C VAL A 538 3.33 12.02 -29.53
N GLY A 539 4.54 12.06 -30.08
CA GLY A 539 4.77 11.99 -31.53
C GLY A 539 4.68 13.33 -32.26
N SER A 540 4.30 14.42 -31.58
CA SER A 540 4.40 15.80 -32.10
C SER A 540 5.70 16.50 -31.65
N THR A 541 5.92 17.74 -32.09
CA THR A 541 7.00 18.60 -31.61
C THR A 541 6.58 19.29 -30.31
N ALA A 542 7.32 19.05 -29.22
CA ALA A 542 7.06 19.70 -27.94
C ALA A 542 7.26 21.22 -28.05
N SER A 543 6.33 21.99 -27.49
CA SER A 543 6.43 23.46 -27.38
C SER A 543 6.63 23.93 -25.95
N ARG A 544 6.59 23.01 -24.99
CA ARG A 544 6.99 23.28 -23.61
C ARG A 544 8.51 23.29 -23.49
N PRO A 545 9.08 24.13 -22.60
CA PRO A 545 10.52 24.19 -22.38
C PRO A 545 11.13 22.89 -21.83
N ASP A 546 10.34 22.12 -21.08
CA ASP A 546 10.73 20.82 -20.52
C ASP A 546 10.59 19.66 -21.53
N GLY A 547 10.14 19.93 -22.76
CA GLY A 547 9.96 18.91 -23.80
C GLY A 547 8.80 17.93 -23.54
N ARG A 548 7.89 18.25 -22.61
CA ARG A 548 6.82 17.33 -22.18
C ARG A 548 5.55 17.41 -23.04
N PHE A 549 4.83 16.29 -23.10
CA PHE A 549 3.57 16.09 -23.83
C PHE A 549 2.40 15.85 -22.88
N TYR A 550 1.18 16.22 -23.25
CA TYR A 550 0.03 16.18 -22.33
C TYR A 550 -0.49 14.78 -22.02
N ASP A 551 -0.25 13.85 -22.92
CA ASP A 551 -0.73 12.47 -22.88
C ASP A 551 0.34 11.49 -22.40
N VAL A 552 1.57 11.92 -22.18
CA VAL A 552 2.59 11.11 -21.50
C VAL A 552 2.47 11.27 -20.00
N ILE A 553 2.66 10.19 -19.25
CA ILE A 553 2.74 10.21 -17.79
C ILE A 553 4.20 10.14 -17.37
N TYR A 554 4.71 11.22 -16.80
CA TYR A 554 6.12 11.36 -16.43
C TYR A 554 6.44 10.81 -15.04
N ALA A 555 7.72 10.56 -14.80
CA ALA A 555 8.18 9.98 -13.55
C ALA A 555 8.13 10.96 -12.37
N SER A 556 8.13 12.27 -12.66
CA SER A 556 8.24 13.37 -11.70
C SER A 556 7.70 14.67 -12.31
N GLY A 557 7.51 15.69 -11.48
CA GLY A 557 7.19 17.06 -11.91
C GLY A 557 5.78 17.23 -12.48
N LEU A 558 5.64 18.12 -13.47
CA LEU A 558 4.37 18.44 -14.12
C LEU A 558 3.99 17.40 -15.17
N GLY A 559 2.80 16.81 -15.08
CA GLY A 559 2.39 15.69 -15.93
C GLY A 559 2.91 14.34 -15.43
N GLY A 560 3.36 14.25 -14.18
CA GLY A 560 3.96 13.06 -13.62
C GLY A 560 3.29 12.56 -12.35
N VAL A 561 3.82 11.45 -11.82
CA VAL A 561 3.36 10.88 -10.56
C VAL A 561 3.65 11.86 -9.42
N CYS A 562 2.62 12.35 -8.74
CA CYS A 562 2.78 13.21 -7.57
C CYS A 562 3.03 12.37 -6.33
N ARG A 563 2.16 11.40 -6.05
CA ARG A 563 2.28 10.51 -4.88
C ARG A 563 2.35 9.06 -5.35
N ASP A 564 3.36 8.34 -4.90
CA ASP A 564 3.42 6.87 -5.00
C ASP A 564 3.03 6.30 -3.63
N MET A 565 1.77 5.89 -3.50
CA MET A 565 1.19 5.38 -2.26
C MET A 565 1.27 3.85 -2.18
N ARG A 566 2.14 3.24 -2.99
CA ARG A 566 2.45 1.81 -2.89
C ARG A 566 3.34 1.58 -1.68
N TYR A 567 2.73 1.33 -0.53
CA TYR A 567 3.44 0.98 0.69
C TYR A 567 3.67 -0.54 0.77
N SER A 568 4.74 -0.93 1.45
CA SER A 568 5.00 -2.33 1.73
C SER A 568 3.95 -2.89 2.68
N ALA A 569 3.50 -4.12 2.43
CA ALA A 569 2.69 -4.89 3.37
C ALA A 569 3.52 -5.36 4.59
N TRP A 570 4.85 -5.42 4.44
CA TRP A 570 5.76 -5.74 5.53
C TRP A 570 5.90 -4.56 6.49
N GLY A 571 5.97 -4.85 7.79
CA GLY A 571 6.23 -3.82 8.80
C GLY A 571 7.63 -3.23 8.65
N LEU A 572 7.77 -1.92 8.86
CA LEU A 572 9.07 -1.25 8.80
C LEU A 572 10.02 -1.76 9.88
N THR A 573 11.27 -1.98 9.48
CA THR A 573 12.38 -2.33 10.36
C THR A 573 13.33 -1.15 10.56
N LYS A 574 14.25 -1.25 11.53
CA LYS A 574 15.30 -0.25 11.75
C LYS A 574 16.18 -0.03 10.50
N GLU A 575 16.43 -1.09 9.74
CA GLU A 575 17.22 -1.02 8.51
C GLU A 575 16.49 -0.21 7.43
N ASP A 576 15.16 -0.31 7.36
CA ASP A 576 14.35 0.45 6.40
C ASP A 576 14.40 1.96 6.70
N PHE A 577 14.37 2.35 7.98
CA PHE A 577 14.58 3.75 8.38
C PHE A 577 15.98 4.25 7.98
N ALA A 578 17.02 3.44 8.18
CA ALA A 578 18.39 3.81 7.79
C ALA A 578 18.54 3.95 6.25
N LYS A 579 17.92 3.05 5.48
CA LYS A 579 17.88 3.14 4.01
C LYS A 579 17.10 4.37 3.53
N ALA A 580 16.00 4.70 4.20
CA ALA A 580 15.21 5.88 3.89
C ALA A 580 15.96 7.18 4.21
N ASP A 581 16.63 7.28 5.37
CA ASP A 581 17.49 8.42 5.72
C ASP A 581 18.61 8.63 4.68
N LEU A 582 19.27 7.54 4.27
CA LEU A 582 20.26 7.59 3.20
C LEU A 582 19.63 8.07 1.89
N SER A 583 18.45 7.57 1.52
CA SER A 583 17.71 7.98 0.32
C SER A 583 17.36 9.47 0.33
N VAL A 584 16.99 10.03 1.49
CA VAL A 584 16.73 11.46 1.66
C VAL A 584 18.01 12.29 1.47
N LYS A 585 19.11 11.86 2.08
CA LYS A 585 20.42 12.54 2.01
C LYS A 585 21.09 12.42 0.64
N SER A 586 20.88 11.31 -0.08
CA SER A 586 21.53 11.00 -1.37
C SER A 586 20.68 11.35 -2.60
N ASP A 587 19.66 12.19 -2.45
CA ASP A 587 18.75 12.64 -3.53
C ASP A 587 17.85 11.58 -4.17
N ARG A 588 17.69 10.40 -3.57
CA ARG A 588 16.81 9.33 -4.09
C ARG A 588 15.37 9.49 -3.62
N TYR A 589 15.13 10.16 -2.50
CA TYR A 589 13.79 10.50 -2.04
C TYR A 589 13.19 11.63 -2.89
N ARG A 590 11.98 11.41 -3.40
CA ARG A 590 11.35 12.29 -4.41
C ARG A 590 10.88 13.62 -3.81
N GLY A 591 10.48 13.65 -2.54
CA GLY A 591 9.85 14.82 -1.95
C GLY A 591 8.49 15.14 -2.59
N MET A 592 7.80 16.15 -2.06
CA MET A 592 6.56 16.66 -2.62
C MET A 592 6.38 18.10 -2.17
N GLU A 593 5.99 18.97 -3.08
CA GLU A 593 5.65 20.35 -2.76
C GLU A 593 4.47 20.87 -3.57
N ARG A 594 3.81 21.87 -3.00
CA ARG A 594 2.80 22.67 -3.68
C ARG A 594 3.51 23.86 -4.32
N LEU A 595 3.34 24.04 -5.63
CA LEU A 595 3.98 25.16 -6.32
C LEU A 595 3.35 26.48 -5.89
N LYS A 596 4.15 27.55 -5.90
CA LYS A 596 3.68 28.89 -5.58
C LYS A 596 3.47 29.73 -6.84
N ILE A 597 2.43 30.55 -6.83
CA ILE A 597 2.19 31.59 -7.83
C ILE A 597 2.70 32.91 -7.28
N THR A 598 3.71 33.48 -7.92
CA THR A 598 4.21 34.82 -7.60
C THR A 598 3.34 35.86 -8.27
N LYS A 599 2.95 36.88 -7.51
CA LYS A 599 2.14 38.02 -7.94
C LYS A 599 2.82 39.33 -7.58
N VAL A 600 2.43 40.38 -8.31
CA VAL A 600 2.93 41.74 -8.13
C VAL A 600 1.74 42.67 -7.91
N ALA A 601 1.82 43.56 -6.93
CA ALA A 601 0.80 44.56 -6.64
C ALA A 601 1.44 45.94 -6.47
N ASP A 602 0.82 46.97 -7.05
CA ASP A 602 1.21 48.36 -6.82
C ASP A 602 0.43 48.93 -5.61
N LEU A 603 1.17 49.43 -4.63
CA LEU A 603 0.63 50.03 -3.40
C LEU A 603 0.90 51.55 -3.34
N SER A 604 1.28 52.17 -4.46
CA SER A 604 1.72 53.57 -4.53
C SER A 604 0.64 54.61 -4.20
N GLU A 605 -0.64 54.24 -4.20
CA GLU A 605 -1.78 55.17 -4.00
C GLU A 605 -2.44 55.03 -2.62
N ILE A 606 -1.80 54.32 -1.68
CA ILE A 606 -2.40 53.98 -0.38
C ILE A 606 -1.96 54.96 0.71
N GLU A 607 -2.93 55.52 1.44
CA GLU A 607 -2.69 56.53 2.50
C GLU A 607 -2.74 55.98 3.94
N SER A 608 -3.19 54.73 4.17
CA SER A 608 -3.43 54.18 5.52
C SER A 608 -2.23 53.43 6.12
N VAL A 609 -1.33 54.19 6.76
CA VAL A 609 -0.12 53.67 7.40
C VAL A 609 -0.20 53.73 8.92
N SER A 610 0.20 52.64 9.59
CA SER A 610 0.22 52.51 11.06
C SER A 610 1.41 53.20 11.74
N SER A 611 1.27 53.46 13.05
CA SER A 611 2.34 53.96 13.92
C SER A 611 3.53 53.00 14.00
N SER A 612 4.74 53.54 14.08
CA SER A 612 6.00 52.78 14.09
C SER A 612 6.22 51.99 15.37
N ASN A 613 6.70 50.75 15.24
CA ASN A 613 7.29 49.99 16.34
C ASN A 613 8.52 49.22 15.82
N GLY A 614 9.61 49.16 16.59
CA GLY A 614 10.80 48.37 16.23
C GLY A 614 11.49 48.71 14.90
N GLY A 615 11.41 49.97 14.41
CA GLY A 615 12.11 50.40 13.18
C GLY A 615 11.38 50.11 11.86
N ILE A 616 10.14 49.61 11.92
CA ILE A 616 9.30 49.36 10.73
C ILE A 616 7.97 50.12 10.80
N ARG A 617 7.35 50.31 9.64
CA ARG A 617 5.98 50.79 9.42
C ARG A 617 5.18 49.74 8.66
N ALA A 618 3.86 49.89 8.59
CA ALA A 618 3.02 48.96 7.87
C ALA A 618 1.82 49.63 7.17
N TYR A 619 1.49 49.14 5.97
CA TYR A 619 0.20 49.33 5.33
C TYR A 619 -0.84 48.47 6.03
N GLN A 620 -1.87 49.11 6.58
CA GLN A 620 -2.86 48.43 7.42
C GLN A 620 -3.77 47.50 6.61
N ASN A 621 -4.02 46.29 7.12
CA ASN A 621 -4.87 45.24 6.52
C ASN A 621 -4.56 44.80 5.06
N TYR A 622 -3.50 45.31 4.42
CA TYR A 622 -3.20 44.99 3.02
C TYR A 622 -2.71 43.56 2.79
N ALA A 623 -2.15 42.88 3.79
CA ALA A 623 -1.85 41.47 3.62
C ALA A 623 -3.13 40.65 3.47
N GLN A 624 -4.22 41.03 4.16
CA GLN A 624 -5.53 40.38 3.98
C GLN A 624 -6.14 40.72 2.63
N THR A 625 -6.07 41.99 2.20
CA THR A 625 -6.58 42.42 0.88
C THR A 625 -5.91 41.69 -0.27
N LEU A 626 -4.60 41.47 -0.18
CA LEU A 626 -3.81 40.75 -1.18
C LEU A 626 -3.81 39.23 -0.98
N ASN A 627 -4.41 38.74 0.11
CA ASN A 627 -4.35 37.36 0.56
C ASN A 627 -2.91 36.83 0.65
N VAL A 628 -2.03 37.64 1.24
CA VAL A 628 -0.62 37.34 1.50
C VAL A 628 -0.52 36.66 2.86
N ASP A 629 0.05 35.46 2.88
CA ASP A 629 0.55 34.89 4.13
C ASP A 629 1.88 35.55 4.50
N VAL A 630 1.87 36.41 5.52
CA VAL A 630 3.07 37.11 5.99
C VAL A 630 4.13 36.16 6.59
N THR A 631 3.79 34.88 6.79
CA THR A 631 4.69 33.82 7.22
C THR A 631 5.41 33.11 6.08
N ASP A 632 5.02 33.38 4.81
CA ASP A 632 5.61 32.76 3.61
C ASP A 632 6.70 33.62 2.96
N GLY A 633 6.78 34.89 3.34
CA GLY A 633 7.77 35.81 2.84
C GLY A 633 7.25 36.69 1.70
N TYR A 634 7.53 37.99 1.76
CA TYR A 634 7.21 38.93 0.68
C TYR A 634 8.28 40.00 0.59
N TYR A 635 8.33 40.63 -0.57
CA TYR A 635 9.22 41.73 -0.86
C TYR A 635 8.43 43.02 -1.06
N VAL A 636 9.01 44.12 -0.59
CA VAL A 636 8.53 45.46 -0.85
C VAL A 636 9.64 46.21 -1.57
N TYR A 637 9.34 46.78 -2.72
CA TYR A 637 10.25 47.58 -3.53
C TYR A 637 9.83 49.05 -3.45
N ASN A 638 10.75 49.92 -3.07
CA ASN A 638 10.52 51.36 -3.03
C ASN A 638 10.85 51.97 -4.41
N LYS A 639 9.83 52.53 -5.06
CA LYS A 639 9.92 53.09 -6.43
C LYS A 639 10.82 54.33 -6.52
N GLU A 640 10.97 55.06 -5.42
CA GLU A 640 11.73 56.32 -5.39
C GLU A 640 13.22 56.08 -5.16
N THR A 641 13.57 55.07 -4.36
CA THR A 641 14.96 54.79 -3.95
C THR A 641 15.56 53.55 -4.62
N GLY A 642 14.74 52.67 -5.19
CA GLY A 642 15.15 51.36 -5.68
C GLY A 642 15.45 50.34 -4.56
N ALA A 643 15.22 50.69 -3.29
CA ALA A 643 15.51 49.81 -2.17
C ALA A 643 14.49 48.67 -2.06
N ILE A 644 14.98 47.48 -1.69
CA ILE A 644 14.15 46.28 -1.49
C ILE A 644 14.17 45.90 -0.01
N PHE A 645 13.00 45.64 0.53
CA PHE A 645 12.80 45.10 1.87
C PHE A 645 12.22 43.70 1.78
N TYR A 646 12.81 42.74 2.49
CA TYR A 646 12.28 41.40 2.63
C TYR A 646 11.74 41.21 4.04
N ASN A 647 10.49 40.77 4.16
CA ASN A 647 9.77 40.79 5.44
C ASN A 647 10.43 39.99 6.58
N PHE A 648 11.23 38.95 6.31
CA PHE A 648 11.97 38.20 7.35
C PHE A 648 13.26 38.87 7.82
N THR A 649 13.64 40.00 7.22
CA THR A 649 14.75 40.83 7.72
C THR A 649 14.31 41.77 8.85
N ARG A 650 13.02 41.74 9.22
CA ARG A 650 12.47 42.56 10.31
C ARG A 650 12.97 42.11 11.69
N PRO A 651 13.04 43.01 12.69
CA PRO A 651 13.30 42.62 14.07
C PRO A 651 12.13 41.82 14.68
N ASP A 652 12.42 40.69 15.32
CA ASP A 652 11.44 39.75 15.91
C ASP A 652 10.71 40.27 17.18
N THR A 653 11.00 41.49 17.66
CA THR A 653 10.47 42.05 18.92
C THR A 653 9.00 42.50 18.87
N LEU A 654 8.25 42.11 17.85
CA LEU A 654 6.88 42.54 17.64
C LEU A 654 5.92 41.44 18.19
N VAL A 655 4.96 41.82 19.07
CA VAL A 655 3.86 40.98 19.66
C VAL A 655 2.49 41.08 18.93
N PRO A 656 1.81 39.97 18.54
CA PRO A 656 0.63 39.91 17.62
C PRO A 656 -0.48 40.96 17.84
N PRO A 657 -1.24 41.36 16.78
CA PRO A 657 -1.58 40.57 15.59
C PRO A 657 -0.95 41.11 14.30
N PHE A 658 0.06 40.39 13.78
CA PHE A 658 0.86 40.82 12.61
C PHE A 658 0.44 40.27 11.27
N SER A 659 -0.56 39.39 11.25
CA SER A 659 -0.98 38.67 10.04
C SER A 659 -1.72 39.54 9.03
N GLY A 660 -2.15 40.75 9.40
CA GLY A 660 -2.92 41.62 8.53
C GLY A 660 -2.13 42.62 7.67
N HIS A 661 -0.85 42.87 7.94
CA HIS A 661 -0.17 44.07 7.43
C HIS A 661 1.02 43.78 6.50
N ILE A 662 1.29 44.71 5.59
CA ILE A 662 2.51 44.73 4.77
C ILE A 662 3.48 45.75 5.37
N TYR A 663 4.63 45.28 5.82
CA TYR A 663 5.65 46.05 6.52
C TYR A 663 6.71 46.59 5.58
N TYR A 664 7.31 47.71 5.96
CA TYR A 664 8.45 48.31 5.30
C TYR A 664 9.31 49.13 6.29
N PRO A 665 10.58 49.45 5.95
CA PRO A 665 11.47 50.19 6.84
C PRO A 665 10.99 51.62 7.12
N ILE A 666 11.13 52.07 8.38
CA ILE A 666 10.76 53.45 8.77
C ILE A 666 11.57 54.52 8.01
N SER A 667 12.77 54.17 7.57
CA SER A 667 13.66 55.03 6.78
C SER A 667 13.08 55.43 5.43
N TRP A 668 12.01 54.77 4.97
CA TRP A 668 11.33 55.10 3.71
C TRP A 668 10.24 56.17 3.88
N GLY A 669 10.02 56.70 5.08
CA GLY A 669 9.05 57.78 5.33
C GLY A 669 7.65 57.27 5.65
N LEU A 670 6.65 58.15 5.54
CA LEU A 670 5.26 57.86 5.96
C LEU A 670 4.44 57.16 4.87
N ASN A 671 4.62 57.52 3.60
CA ASN A 671 3.85 56.99 2.47
C ASN A 671 4.78 56.76 1.27
N PRO A 672 5.74 55.80 1.35
CA PRO A 672 6.58 55.52 0.20
C PRO A 672 5.72 54.97 -0.96
N LYS A 673 6.11 55.26 -2.19
CA LYS A 673 5.51 54.58 -3.35
C LYS A 673 6.16 53.22 -3.50
N VAL A 674 5.38 52.14 -3.34
CA VAL A 674 5.94 50.79 -3.30
C VAL A 674 5.23 49.80 -4.21
N VAL A 675 6.00 48.81 -4.66
CA VAL A 675 5.50 47.59 -5.30
C VAL A 675 5.72 46.41 -4.35
N VAL A 676 4.72 45.57 -4.18
CA VAL A 676 4.80 44.36 -3.35
C VAL A 676 4.84 43.14 -4.25
N ILE A 677 5.80 42.25 -3.97
CA ILE A 677 5.95 40.96 -4.64
C ILE A 677 5.74 39.89 -3.58
N TYR A 678 4.78 39.02 -3.83
CA TYR A 678 4.35 38.00 -2.88
C TYR A 678 3.99 36.72 -3.63
N SER A 679 3.97 35.61 -2.91
CA SER A 679 3.66 34.30 -3.49
C SER A 679 2.52 33.66 -2.71
N ASN A 680 1.57 33.08 -3.43
CA ASN A 680 0.46 32.31 -2.85
C ASN A 680 0.61 30.85 -3.26
N ASP A 681 0.14 29.94 -2.40
CA ASP A 681 0.04 28.53 -2.75
C ASP A 681 -0.90 28.33 -3.96
N SER A 682 -0.45 27.53 -4.92
CA SER A 682 -1.27 27.09 -6.05
C SER A 682 -1.93 25.75 -5.76
N ASP A 683 -2.89 25.36 -6.59
CA ASP A 683 -3.48 24.03 -6.51
C ASP A 683 -2.60 22.92 -7.12
N ILE A 684 -1.42 23.26 -7.66
CA ILE A 684 -0.54 22.36 -8.38
C ILE A 684 0.47 21.72 -7.42
N VAL A 685 0.41 20.40 -7.29
CA VAL A 685 1.36 19.58 -6.52
C VAL A 685 2.33 18.90 -7.48
N VAL A 686 3.62 18.88 -7.11
CA VAL A 686 4.69 18.19 -7.84
C VAL A 686 5.54 17.33 -6.90
N SER A 687 6.18 16.31 -7.45
CA SER A 687 7.11 15.44 -6.75
C SER A 687 8.33 15.12 -7.60
N GLY A 688 9.49 14.95 -6.99
CA GLY A 688 10.76 14.76 -7.68
C GLY A 688 11.19 16.02 -8.43
N ASP A 689 11.82 15.83 -9.58
CA ASP A 689 12.30 16.92 -10.42
C ASP A 689 11.16 17.58 -11.20
N PHE A 690 11.10 18.90 -11.19
CA PHE A 690 10.12 19.69 -11.91
C PHE A 690 10.78 20.90 -12.59
N MET A 691 10.10 21.45 -13.59
CA MET A 691 10.53 22.69 -14.26
C MET A 691 10.19 23.88 -13.38
N HIS A 692 11.21 24.56 -12.86
CA HIS A 692 11.06 25.81 -12.13
C HIS A 692 11.23 26.99 -13.08
N THR A 693 10.30 27.95 -13.00
CA THR A 693 10.35 29.21 -13.74
C THR A 693 10.81 30.32 -12.80
N GLU A 694 11.93 30.94 -13.11
CA GLU A 694 12.47 32.07 -12.37
C GLU A 694 12.44 33.32 -13.23
N VAL A 695 11.78 34.37 -12.72
CA VAL A 695 11.66 35.67 -13.38
C VAL A 695 12.66 36.63 -12.74
N VAL A 696 13.70 36.98 -13.49
CA VAL A 696 14.77 37.87 -13.04
C VAL A 696 14.46 39.29 -13.51
N CYS A 697 14.27 40.19 -12.55
CA CYS A 697 13.96 41.59 -12.82
C CYS A 697 14.40 42.46 -11.63
N GLY A 698 15.35 43.36 -11.87
CA GLY A 698 15.86 44.28 -10.82
C GLY A 698 14.89 45.42 -10.48
N ASN A 699 14.00 45.81 -11.40
CA ASN A 699 12.97 46.83 -11.16
C ASN A 699 11.57 46.22 -11.37
N PRO A 700 10.85 45.82 -10.30
CA PRO A 700 9.57 45.13 -10.42
C PRO A 700 8.44 45.99 -11.02
N GLU A 701 8.61 47.30 -11.19
CA GLU A 701 7.65 48.12 -11.96
C GLU A 701 7.53 47.65 -13.41
N LYS A 702 8.60 47.03 -13.96
CA LYS A 702 8.58 46.44 -15.29
C LYS A 702 7.67 45.21 -15.38
N LEU A 703 7.49 44.48 -14.28
CA LEU A 703 6.55 43.35 -14.23
C LEU A 703 5.10 43.83 -14.34
N LEU A 704 4.77 44.99 -13.76
CA LEU A 704 3.44 45.59 -13.88
C LEU A 704 3.12 46.05 -15.31
N GLN A 705 4.15 46.34 -16.12
CA GLN A 705 4.01 46.72 -17.54
C GLN A 705 3.94 45.50 -18.48
N CYS A 706 4.27 44.30 -17.98
CA CYS A 706 4.28 43.07 -18.75
C CYS A 706 2.90 42.39 -18.69
N GLU A 707 2.12 42.53 -19.76
CA GLU A 707 0.77 41.92 -19.87
C GLU A 707 0.76 40.39 -19.64
N ASP A 708 1.85 39.70 -19.93
CA ASP A 708 1.97 38.24 -19.80
C ASP A 708 2.27 37.78 -18.35
N LEU A 709 2.78 38.66 -17.49
CA LEU A 709 3.25 38.33 -16.13
C LEU A 709 2.60 39.16 -15.02
N LYS A 710 1.91 40.27 -15.34
CA LYS A 710 1.30 41.19 -14.35
C LYS A 710 0.31 40.51 -13.41
N ASP A 711 -0.41 39.50 -13.88
CA ASP A 711 -1.41 38.76 -13.10
C ASP A 711 -0.79 37.58 -12.30
N GLY A 712 0.52 37.39 -12.44
CA GLY A 712 1.33 36.42 -11.72
C GLY A 712 1.75 35.22 -12.57
N TRP A 713 2.74 34.46 -12.10
CA TRP A 713 3.26 33.26 -12.75
C TRP A 713 3.59 32.17 -11.73
N VAL A 714 3.58 30.92 -12.16
CA VAL A 714 4.05 29.80 -11.31
C VAL A 714 5.57 29.83 -11.27
N GLY A 715 6.16 30.02 -10.09
CA GLY A 715 7.60 30.20 -9.93
C GLY A 715 7.96 31.33 -8.98
N GLU A 716 9.23 31.76 -9.01
CA GLU A 716 9.77 32.77 -8.09
C GLU A 716 10.25 34.03 -8.82
N TRP A 717 10.23 35.15 -8.10
CA TRP A 717 10.88 36.40 -8.50
C TRP A 717 12.31 36.45 -7.97
N ASN A 718 13.23 36.86 -8.84
CA ASN A 718 14.62 37.13 -8.50
C ASN A 718 14.93 38.64 -8.68
N PRO A 719 15.26 39.35 -7.59
CA PRO A 719 15.56 40.78 -7.58
C PRO A 719 16.96 41.12 -8.11
N THR A 720 17.75 40.13 -8.51
CA THR A 720 19.13 40.37 -8.95
C THR A 720 19.14 41.41 -10.09
N PRO A 721 19.83 42.54 -9.92
CA PRO A 721 19.97 43.52 -10.97
C PRO A 721 20.62 42.91 -12.21
N ILE A 722 20.05 43.18 -13.38
CA ILE A 722 20.58 42.71 -14.66
C ILE A 722 21.71 43.65 -15.06
N ILE A 723 22.94 43.30 -14.68
CA ILE A 723 24.15 44.08 -14.97
C ILE A 723 25.08 43.22 -15.81
N GLU A 724 25.66 43.82 -16.85
CA GLU A 724 26.63 43.17 -17.71
C GLU A 724 27.81 42.57 -16.92
N GLY A 725 28.17 41.32 -17.27
CA GLY A 725 29.24 40.57 -16.62
C GLY A 725 28.95 40.06 -15.20
N THR A 726 27.81 40.43 -14.61
CA THR A 726 27.44 40.00 -13.25
C THR A 726 26.72 38.64 -13.30
N PRO A 727 27.23 37.61 -12.61
CA PRO A 727 26.53 36.32 -12.51
C PRO A 727 25.20 36.47 -11.81
N ILE A 728 24.18 35.75 -12.28
CA ILE A 728 22.86 35.74 -11.64
C ILE A 728 22.77 34.51 -10.72
N PRO A 729 22.65 34.69 -9.40
CA PRO A 729 22.39 33.58 -8.49
C PRO A 729 20.95 33.12 -8.60
N HIS A 730 20.76 31.81 -8.76
CA HIS A 730 19.45 31.18 -8.79
C HIS A 730 18.96 30.92 -7.36
N ARG A 731 17.65 31.09 -7.15
CA ARG A 731 17.04 30.96 -5.81
C ARG A 731 16.77 29.53 -5.41
N ARG A 732 16.40 28.68 -6.36
CA ARG A 732 16.24 27.24 -6.14
C ARG A 732 17.54 26.51 -6.51
N LYS A 733 17.75 25.32 -5.94
CA LYS A 733 18.85 24.47 -6.36
C LYS A 733 18.63 24.00 -7.80
N VAL A 734 19.55 24.36 -8.67
CA VAL A 734 19.61 23.85 -10.04
C VAL A 734 20.13 22.41 -9.99
N CYS A 735 19.36 21.45 -10.50
CA CYS A 735 19.73 20.02 -10.47
C CYS A 735 20.77 19.65 -11.54
N ASN A 736 20.65 20.20 -12.75
CA ASN A 736 21.52 19.88 -13.88
C ASN A 736 22.22 21.12 -14.43
N THR A 737 23.39 20.94 -15.04
CA THR A 737 24.00 22.04 -15.80
C THR A 737 23.32 22.15 -17.16
N TYR A 738 22.82 23.34 -17.48
CA TYR A 738 22.15 23.62 -18.75
C TYR A 738 23.01 24.56 -19.60
N SER A 739 23.14 24.25 -20.88
CA SER A 739 23.54 25.25 -21.87
C SER A 739 22.34 26.13 -22.16
N ILE A 740 22.51 27.44 -22.07
CA ILE A 740 21.48 28.38 -22.52
C ILE A 740 21.81 28.76 -23.96
N THR A 741 20.86 28.47 -24.83
CA THR A 741 20.77 28.99 -26.19
C THR A 741 19.48 29.78 -26.26
N ASP A 742 19.55 31.04 -26.72
CA ASP A 742 18.38 31.89 -26.95
C ASP A 742 17.56 32.20 -25.67
N PRO A 743 18.12 32.97 -24.71
CA PRO A 743 17.43 33.32 -23.47
C PRO A 743 16.20 34.18 -23.78
N LYS A 744 15.11 33.92 -23.05
CA LYS A 744 13.85 34.66 -23.20
C LYS A 744 13.96 35.98 -22.45
N ARG A 745 13.77 37.08 -23.18
CA ARG A 745 13.85 38.43 -22.64
C ARG A 745 12.63 39.25 -23.05
N TYR A 746 12.22 40.14 -22.17
CA TYR A 746 11.19 41.13 -22.45
C TYR A 746 11.84 42.50 -22.63
N VAL A 747 11.57 43.15 -23.77
CA VAL A 747 12.10 44.46 -24.09
C VAL A 747 11.09 45.26 -24.91
N ASN A 748 10.83 46.50 -24.52
CA ASN A 748 9.96 47.43 -25.24
C ASN A 748 8.56 46.85 -25.51
N GLY A 749 8.01 46.10 -24.56
CA GLY A 749 6.66 45.55 -24.66
C GLY A 749 6.53 44.20 -25.37
N VAL A 750 7.63 43.59 -25.83
CA VAL A 750 7.63 42.36 -26.64
C VAL A 750 8.65 41.34 -26.12
N TRP A 751 8.29 40.06 -26.20
CA TRP A 751 9.21 38.95 -25.95
C TRP A 751 10.08 38.64 -27.18
N ASP A 752 11.35 38.37 -26.94
CA ASP A 752 12.30 37.98 -27.97
C ASP A 752 13.35 37.00 -27.41
N THR A 753 14.12 36.39 -28.31
CA THR A 753 15.27 35.54 -28.01
C THR A 753 16.55 36.11 -28.61
N TRP A 754 17.67 36.00 -27.90
CA TRP A 754 18.96 36.51 -28.38
C TRP A 754 19.99 35.41 -28.59
N ALA A 755 20.52 35.30 -29.81
CA ALA A 755 21.61 34.37 -30.14
C ALA A 755 22.88 34.68 -29.32
N SER A 756 22.95 34.06 -28.14
CA SER A 756 23.98 34.23 -27.13
C SER A 756 24.11 32.93 -26.36
N SER A 757 25.34 32.52 -26.07
CA SER A 757 25.61 31.27 -25.36
C SER A 757 25.98 31.56 -23.90
N GLY A 758 25.31 30.85 -23.00
CA GLY A 758 25.58 30.89 -21.56
C GLY A 758 25.39 29.51 -20.95
N SER A 759 25.49 29.43 -19.62
CA SER A 759 25.08 28.22 -18.92
C SER A 759 24.55 28.51 -17.54
N ILE A 760 23.58 27.71 -17.11
CA ILE A 760 23.14 27.58 -15.71
C ILE A 760 23.96 26.46 -15.11
N LYS A 761 24.76 26.75 -14.09
CA LYS A 761 25.63 25.77 -13.43
C LYS A 761 24.99 25.25 -12.16
N ASN A 762 24.85 23.92 -12.06
CA ASN A 762 24.33 23.28 -10.85
C ASN A 762 25.30 23.36 -9.67
N THR A 763 26.62 23.39 -9.87
CA THR A 763 27.60 23.46 -8.78
C THR A 763 27.61 24.82 -8.09
N SER A 764 27.82 25.91 -8.85
CA SER A 764 27.82 27.26 -8.31
C SER A 764 26.42 27.82 -8.03
N ASN A 765 25.37 27.20 -8.59
CA ASN A 765 24.00 27.72 -8.57
C ASN A 765 23.87 29.12 -9.19
N LEU A 766 24.69 29.40 -10.21
CA LEU A 766 24.74 30.68 -10.90
C LEU A 766 24.55 30.46 -12.39
N SER A 767 23.98 31.44 -13.07
CA SER A 767 24.15 31.60 -14.52
C SER A 767 25.22 32.66 -14.82
N ARG A 768 26.05 32.38 -15.83
CA ARG A 768 27.02 33.34 -16.38
C ARG A 768 26.66 33.65 -17.82
N TYR A 769 26.64 34.94 -18.12
CA TYR A 769 26.18 35.47 -19.40
C TYR A 769 27.06 36.64 -19.85
N GLY A 770 27.38 36.70 -21.15
CA GLY A 770 27.89 37.91 -21.79
C GLY A 770 26.71 38.80 -22.17
N LEU A 771 26.14 39.53 -21.21
CA LEU A 771 25.04 40.47 -21.50
C LEU A 771 25.59 41.69 -22.24
N SER A 772 24.97 42.10 -23.33
CA SER A 772 25.25 43.40 -23.98
C SER A 772 24.59 44.54 -23.19
N THR A 773 25.20 45.74 -23.22
CA THR A 773 24.87 47.00 -22.52
C THR A 773 23.43 47.53 -22.63
N THR A 774 22.50 46.85 -23.30
CA THR A 774 21.10 47.26 -23.38
C THR A 774 20.34 46.79 -22.15
N ASN A 775 19.88 47.74 -21.32
CA ASN A 775 19.03 47.49 -20.14
C ASN A 775 17.76 46.71 -20.52
N TYR A 776 17.78 45.39 -20.44
CA TYR A 776 16.59 44.55 -20.61
C TYR A 776 15.66 44.68 -19.42
N GLU A 777 14.35 44.56 -19.65
CA GLU A 777 13.35 44.83 -18.61
C GLU A 777 13.10 43.59 -17.75
N ILE A 778 13.02 42.40 -18.37
CA ILE A 778 12.75 41.11 -17.68
C ILE A 778 13.48 39.97 -18.38
N TYR A 779 14.04 39.03 -17.60
CA TYR A 779 14.51 37.73 -18.09
C TYR A 779 13.71 36.59 -17.48
N LEU A 780 13.50 35.54 -18.28
CA LEU A 780 12.83 34.31 -17.82
C LEU A 780 13.80 33.14 -17.98
N PHE A 781 14.13 32.50 -16.85
CA PHE A 781 14.94 31.29 -16.80
C PHE A 781 14.07 30.10 -16.39
N GLU A 782 14.20 29.00 -17.12
CA GLU A 782 13.54 27.74 -16.79
C GLU A 782 14.63 26.68 -16.61
N TYR A 783 14.60 25.99 -15.47
CA TYR A 783 15.57 24.93 -15.15
C TYR A 783 14.91 23.88 -14.27
N SER A 784 15.52 22.70 -14.17
CA SER A 784 15.03 21.68 -13.25
C SER A 784 15.46 22.00 -11.81
N ALA A 785 14.45 22.12 -10.95
CA ALA A 785 14.58 22.09 -9.49
C ALA A 785 13.91 20.82 -8.95
N ARG A 786 14.09 20.53 -7.66
CA ARG A 786 13.54 19.33 -7.01
C ARG A 786 12.61 19.68 -5.87
N ALA A 787 11.51 18.93 -5.76
CA ALA A 787 10.51 19.13 -4.72
C ALA A 787 11.13 19.04 -3.32
N TYR A 788 10.60 19.83 -2.39
CA TYR A 788 11.03 19.77 -0.99
C TYR A 788 10.79 18.38 -0.39
N ARG A 789 11.74 17.95 0.45
CA ARG A 789 11.74 16.61 1.04
C ARG A 789 11.20 16.59 2.45
N THR A 790 11.23 17.74 3.10
CA THR A 790 10.78 17.90 4.47
C THR A 790 9.80 19.05 4.59
N ILE A 791 8.83 18.89 5.48
CA ILE A 791 7.91 19.95 5.90
C ILE A 791 8.17 20.28 7.38
N PRO A 792 7.92 21.53 7.82
CA PRO A 792 7.98 21.87 9.24
C PRO A 792 7.12 20.92 10.07
N SER A 793 7.63 20.53 11.24
CA SER A 793 6.92 19.63 12.14
C SER A 793 7.07 20.09 13.58
N LYS A 794 6.06 19.78 14.40
CA LYS A 794 6.23 19.80 15.86
C LYS A 794 7.24 18.73 16.28
N VAL A 795 7.62 18.70 17.55
CA VAL A 795 8.50 17.66 18.11
C VAL A 795 7.66 16.49 18.63
N PRO A 796 7.48 15.39 17.88
CA PRO A 796 6.74 14.22 18.33
C PRO A 796 7.58 13.28 19.20
N PRO A 797 6.94 12.31 19.88
CA PRO A 797 7.63 11.20 20.51
C PRO A 797 8.43 10.36 19.49
N ILE A 798 9.59 9.88 19.95
CA ILE A 798 10.55 9.08 19.21
C ILE A 798 10.11 7.61 19.23
N LEU A 799 10.00 7.01 18.06
CA LEU A 799 9.74 5.59 17.90
C LEU A 799 10.95 4.77 18.37
N GLY A 800 10.76 3.91 19.37
CA GLY A 800 11.85 3.08 19.91
C GLY A 800 12.80 3.82 20.85
N HIS A 801 12.38 4.96 21.41
CA HIS A 801 13.15 5.74 22.38
C HIS A 801 14.57 6.05 21.89
N THR A 802 15.60 5.72 22.67
CA THR A 802 17.00 5.97 22.32
C THR A 802 17.46 5.25 21.07
N GLU A 803 16.84 4.10 20.71
CA GLU A 803 17.20 3.35 19.51
C GLU A 803 16.66 3.99 18.22
N GLY A 804 15.67 4.88 18.35
CA GLY A 804 15.11 5.64 17.23
C GLY A 804 15.90 6.89 16.87
N VAL A 805 16.96 7.21 17.61
CA VAL A 805 17.81 8.39 17.40
C VAL A 805 19.02 8.03 16.55
N GLY A 806 19.22 8.79 15.47
CA GLY A 806 20.32 8.61 14.53
C GLY A 806 21.60 9.36 14.94
N GLN A 807 22.34 9.79 13.93
CA GLN A 807 23.60 10.55 14.09
C GLN A 807 23.40 12.00 13.67
N VAL A 808 24.29 12.88 14.13
CA VAL A 808 24.33 14.28 13.71
C VAL A 808 25.03 14.34 12.35
N TRP A 809 24.24 14.56 11.30
CA TRP A 809 24.74 14.76 9.96
C TRP A 809 25.01 16.24 9.71
N ILE A 810 26.22 16.55 9.25
CA ILE A 810 26.64 17.93 8.92
C ILE A 810 27.11 17.96 7.48
N THR A 811 26.66 18.94 6.69
CA THR A 811 27.09 19.12 5.30
C THR A 811 27.14 20.59 4.87
N SER A 812 28.09 20.92 4.00
CA SER A 812 28.17 22.19 3.25
C SER A 812 28.19 21.96 1.73
N ARG A 813 28.03 20.72 1.26
CA ARG A 813 28.27 20.33 -0.13
C ARG A 813 27.21 20.86 -1.09
N ASN A 814 27.66 21.28 -2.28
CA ASN A 814 26.78 21.76 -3.35
C ASN A 814 26.16 20.66 -4.23
N ARG A 815 26.54 19.39 -4.10
CA ARG A 815 26.02 18.33 -4.96
C ARG A 815 24.73 17.73 -4.40
N THR A 816 23.79 17.44 -5.29
CA THR A 816 22.48 16.89 -4.91
C THR A 816 22.62 15.53 -4.23
N GLU A 817 23.54 14.67 -4.71
CA GLU A 817 23.79 13.33 -4.15
C GLU A 817 24.43 13.34 -2.76
N THR A 818 24.79 14.52 -2.25
CA THR A 818 25.41 14.73 -0.93
C THR A 818 24.64 15.71 -0.05
N GLY A 819 23.35 15.90 -0.34
CA GLY A 819 22.41 16.55 0.55
C GLY A 819 22.14 18.03 0.27
N ALA A 820 22.61 18.61 -0.84
CA ALA A 820 22.36 20.03 -1.17
C ALA A 820 20.85 20.38 -1.17
N ASN A 821 20.03 19.51 -1.75
CA ASN A 821 18.57 19.67 -1.77
C ASN A 821 17.93 19.45 -0.36
N VAL A 822 18.58 18.73 0.57
CA VAL A 822 18.09 18.59 1.97
C VAL A 822 18.36 19.90 2.70
N VAL A 823 19.56 20.46 2.52
CA VAL A 823 19.93 21.77 3.08
C VAL A 823 18.91 22.82 2.64
N GLU A 824 18.62 22.89 1.33
CA GLU A 824 17.59 23.78 0.80
C GLU A 824 16.21 23.52 1.43
N SER A 825 15.81 22.25 1.57
CA SER A 825 14.52 21.90 2.17
C SER A 825 14.40 22.21 3.66
N LEU A 826 15.51 22.28 4.40
CA LEU A 826 15.52 22.58 5.84
C LEU A 826 15.59 24.08 6.12
N ILE A 827 16.43 24.82 5.38
CA ILE A 827 16.72 26.23 5.70
C ILE A 827 16.36 27.22 4.58
N GLY A 828 15.91 26.75 3.41
CA GLY A 828 15.55 27.59 2.26
C GLY A 828 16.74 28.30 1.61
N LYS A 829 17.95 27.74 1.74
CA LYS A 829 19.18 28.29 1.16
C LYS A 829 19.97 27.21 0.45
N VAL A 830 20.64 27.59 -0.64
CA VAL A 830 21.39 26.66 -1.48
C VAL A 830 22.88 26.67 -1.12
N PRO A 831 23.47 25.53 -0.75
CA PRO A 831 24.93 25.43 -0.58
C PRO A 831 25.65 25.46 -1.93
N THR A 832 26.71 26.26 -2.03
CA THR A 832 27.47 26.53 -3.27
C THR A 832 28.90 26.01 -3.23
N LYS A 833 29.37 25.49 -2.08
CA LYS A 833 30.75 25.01 -1.91
C LYS A 833 31.06 23.84 -2.83
N GLU A 834 32.01 24.07 -3.75
CA GLU A 834 32.55 23.06 -4.65
C GLU A 834 33.84 22.46 -4.06
N THR A 835 33.87 21.14 -3.83
CA THR A 835 35.11 20.44 -3.47
C THR A 835 35.18 19.06 -4.10
N ALA A 836 36.39 18.65 -4.49
CA ALA A 836 36.66 17.34 -5.07
C ALA A 836 36.44 16.22 -4.03
N SER A 837 35.75 15.16 -4.45
CA SER A 837 35.40 13.99 -3.62
C SER A 837 36.62 13.24 -3.05
N SER A 838 37.83 13.53 -3.53
CA SER A 838 39.06 12.81 -3.21
C SER A 838 39.83 13.33 -1.99
N THR A 839 39.43 14.45 -1.36
CA THR A 839 40.28 15.11 -0.33
C THR A 839 39.59 15.71 0.93
N GLY A 840 38.26 15.64 1.13
CA GLY A 840 37.63 16.63 2.04
C GLY A 840 36.61 16.22 3.12
N LYS A 841 36.78 16.84 4.30
CA LYS A 841 35.93 16.89 5.51
C LYS A 841 34.57 17.61 5.32
N ASP A 842 34.08 17.81 4.10
CA ASP A 842 32.91 18.69 3.82
C ASP A 842 31.53 18.11 4.18
N GLN A 843 31.53 16.87 4.65
CA GLN A 843 30.38 16.22 5.27
C GLN A 843 30.90 15.29 6.37
N VAL A 844 30.16 15.18 7.46
CA VAL A 844 30.51 14.29 8.56
C VAL A 844 29.25 13.79 9.26
N ASN A 845 29.30 12.55 9.76
CA ASN A 845 28.32 12.05 10.70
C ASN A 845 29.00 11.92 12.07
N TYR A 846 28.52 12.67 13.05
CA TYR A 846 28.99 12.56 14.42
C TYR A 846 28.02 11.74 15.26
N PRO A 847 28.51 10.78 16.07
CA PRO A 847 27.69 10.22 17.12
C PRO A 847 27.40 11.30 18.18
N LEU A 848 26.28 11.14 18.89
CA LEU A 848 26.01 11.96 20.07
C LEU A 848 26.99 11.58 21.20
N THR A 849 27.59 12.58 21.83
CA THR A 849 28.40 12.41 23.05
C THR A 849 27.52 12.35 24.30
N SER A 850 26.34 12.96 24.25
CA SER A 850 25.28 12.78 25.24
C SER A 850 23.91 12.92 24.58
N LEU A 851 22.94 12.10 25.02
CA LEU A 851 21.54 12.17 24.62
C LEU A 851 20.71 12.53 25.85
N MET A 852 19.99 13.65 25.77
CA MET A 852 19.07 14.09 26.83
C MET A 852 17.65 14.05 26.30
N LEU A 853 16.75 13.39 27.03
CA LEU A 853 15.35 13.24 26.70
C LEU A 853 14.47 13.91 27.76
N GLY A 854 13.26 14.27 27.36
CA GLY A 854 12.24 14.82 28.24
C GLY A 854 11.64 13.84 29.23
N ASP A 855 10.69 14.33 30.02
CA ASP A 855 9.86 13.49 30.88
C ASP A 855 9.17 12.41 30.04
N GLY A 856 9.18 11.15 30.53
CA GLY A 856 8.71 9.99 29.76
C GLY A 856 9.78 9.31 28.89
N LEU A 857 10.97 9.91 28.73
CA LEU A 857 12.11 9.37 27.98
C LEU A 857 11.77 8.98 26.53
N ASP A 858 10.83 9.69 25.92
CA ASP A 858 10.32 9.44 24.57
C ASP A 858 10.34 10.68 23.69
N THR A 859 10.53 11.89 24.25
CA THR A 859 10.61 13.13 23.48
C THR A 859 12.01 13.74 23.56
N MET A 860 12.48 14.32 22.46
CA MET A 860 13.66 15.18 22.53
C MET A 860 13.26 16.58 22.99
N ILE A 861 13.94 17.15 23.98
CA ILE A 861 13.63 18.49 24.50
C ILE A 861 14.87 19.37 24.41
N GLY A 862 14.70 20.55 23.82
CA GLY A 862 15.70 21.62 23.79
C GLY A 862 15.30 22.75 24.73
N VAL A 863 15.46 22.54 26.05
CA VAL A 863 15.35 23.63 27.04
C VAL A 863 16.75 24.03 27.50
N ASN A 864 16.93 25.25 28.01
CA ASN A 864 18.23 25.81 28.45
C ASN A 864 19.12 24.88 29.30
N LYS A 865 18.56 23.81 29.91
CA LYS A 865 19.26 22.83 30.75
C LYS A 865 19.40 21.42 30.16
N LEU A 866 18.71 21.07 29.08
CA LEU A 866 18.73 19.74 28.46
C LEU A 866 19.11 19.89 26.99
N HIS A 867 20.33 19.49 26.64
CA HIS A 867 20.79 19.47 25.26
C HIS A 867 21.54 18.18 24.99
N SER A 868 21.16 17.48 23.93
CA SER A 868 21.99 16.44 23.36
C SER A 868 23.22 17.07 22.71
N THR A 869 24.39 16.49 22.92
CA THR A 869 25.67 17.08 22.50
C THR A 869 26.40 16.21 21.49
N HIS A 870 27.24 16.84 20.67
CA HIS A 870 28.11 16.19 19.70
C HIS A 870 29.46 16.92 19.62
N SER A 871 30.43 16.35 18.91
CA SER A 871 31.68 17.04 18.59
C SER A 871 31.41 18.26 17.71
N VAL A 872 32.08 19.37 17.99
CA VAL A 872 31.94 20.61 17.21
C VAL A 872 32.21 20.36 15.73
N ALA A 873 31.43 21.01 14.86
CA ALA A 873 31.54 20.92 13.41
C ALA A 873 32.97 21.22 12.92
N ASP A 874 33.60 20.22 12.29
CA ASP A 874 34.94 20.31 11.69
C ASP A 874 34.82 19.91 10.21
N ILE A 875 34.22 20.81 9.43
CA ILE A 875 34.07 20.70 7.98
C ILE A 875 34.78 21.89 7.31
N TYR A 876 35.25 21.77 6.07
CA TYR A 876 35.95 22.89 5.45
C TYR A 876 35.04 24.11 5.27
N GLN A 877 35.66 25.28 5.33
CA GLN A 877 35.02 26.57 5.14
C GLN A 877 34.13 26.61 3.88
N GLY A 878 32.88 27.04 4.09
CA GLY A 878 31.89 27.36 3.07
C GLY A 878 30.99 28.51 3.55
N GLU A 879 30.04 28.93 2.71
CA GLU A 879 29.14 30.04 3.05
C GLU A 879 27.95 29.60 3.92
N ILE A 880 27.41 28.41 3.65
CA ILE A 880 26.21 27.86 4.28
C ILE A 880 26.47 26.37 4.59
N ALA A 881 26.10 25.94 5.79
CA ALA A 881 26.03 24.53 6.17
C ALA A 881 24.82 24.27 7.08
N VAL A 882 24.48 23.00 7.26
CA VAL A 882 23.44 22.56 8.21
C VAL A 882 23.97 21.40 9.02
N LYS A 883 23.69 21.41 10.33
CA LYS A 883 23.70 20.21 11.18
C LYS A 883 22.28 19.71 11.38
N ALA A 884 22.06 18.41 11.25
CA ALA A 884 20.76 17.79 11.43
C ALA A 884 20.87 16.43 12.13
N LEU A 885 20.10 16.24 13.21
CA LEU A 885 19.93 14.96 13.89
C LEU A 885 18.64 14.30 13.38
N ASN A 886 18.76 13.11 12.79
CA ASN A 886 17.60 12.34 12.35
C ASN A 886 17.03 11.48 13.49
N TYR A 887 15.71 11.32 13.55
CA TYR A 887 15.04 10.44 14.49
C TYR A 887 13.72 9.92 13.94
N ASN A 888 13.34 8.71 14.36
CA ASN A 888 12.17 8.00 13.84
C ASN A 888 10.89 8.35 14.62
N VAL A 889 9.77 8.43 13.91
CA VAL A 889 8.47 8.83 14.47
C VAL A 889 7.38 7.92 13.91
N VAL A 890 6.33 7.66 14.71
CA VAL A 890 5.12 6.99 14.26
C VAL A 890 3.90 7.90 14.43
N GLU A 891 3.07 7.98 13.40
CA GLU A 891 1.79 8.68 13.43
C GLU A 891 0.77 7.82 12.67
N ASN A 892 -0.39 7.53 13.28
CA ASN A 892 -1.43 6.68 12.66
C ASN A 892 -0.92 5.33 12.14
N GLN A 893 0.02 4.69 12.86
CA GLN A 893 0.72 3.45 12.46
C GLN A 893 1.64 3.58 11.23
N GLN A 894 1.86 4.80 10.73
CA GLN A 894 2.81 5.07 9.65
C GLN A 894 4.13 5.61 10.20
N GLY A 895 5.24 5.14 9.64
CA GLY A 895 6.60 5.57 10.03
C GLY A 895 7.06 6.81 9.26
N PHE A 896 7.67 7.76 9.97
CA PHE A 896 8.30 8.98 9.44
C PHE A 896 9.71 9.17 10.01
N ILE A 897 10.51 9.99 9.33
CA ILE A 897 11.80 10.49 9.83
C ILE A 897 11.67 11.99 10.04
N ASN A 898 12.07 12.43 11.23
CA ASN A 898 12.21 13.84 11.57
C ASN A 898 13.68 14.22 11.66
N TYR A 899 13.96 15.49 11.42
CA TYR A 899 15.27 16.13 11.49
C TYR A 899 15.19 17.33 12.41
N ALA A 900 15.90 17.29 13.54
CA ALA A 900 16.19 18.48 14.34
C ALA A 900 17.43 19.15 13.74
N TYR A 901 17.28 20.36 13.22
CA TYR A 901 18.31 21.01 12.40
C TYR A 901 18.70 22.40 12.91
N THR A 902 19.91 22.81 12.53
CA THR A 902 20.44 24.16 12.78
C THR A 902 21.29 24.59 11.59
N GLU A 903 21.06 25.82 11.12
CA GLU A 903 21.90 26.49 10.13
C GLU A 903 23.26 26.84 10.77
N LEU A 904 24.34 26.62 10.02
CA LEU A 904 25.69 26.96 10.39
C LEU A 904 26.26 27.98 9.40
N LYS A 905 26.96 28.98 9.92
CA LYS A 905 27.59 30.05 9.13
C LYS A 905 29.06 30.19 9.53
N HIS A 906 29.93 30.29 8.53
CA HIS A 906 31.36 30.40 8.78
C HIS A 906 31.77 31.88 8.87
N ASN A 907 32.44 32.28 9.96
CA ASN A 907 32.93 33.66 10.15
C ASN A 907 34.34 33.92 9.57
N GLY A 908 35.00 32.86 9.05
CA GLY A 908 36.38 32.89 8.57
C GLY A 908 37.35 32.06 9.42
N THR A 909 36.97 31.74 10.66
CA THR A 909 37.73 30.91 11.61
C THR A 909 37.00 29.62 11.95
N ASP A 910 35.70 29.69 12.23
CA ASP A 910 34.86 28.54 12.61
C ASP A 910 33.41 28.71 12.12
N TRP A 911 32.59 27.68 12.36
CA TRP A 911 31.18 27.57 11.93
C TRP A 911 30.15 28.08 12.94
N GLY A 912 30.56 28.68 14.05
CA GLY A 912 29.66 29.16 15.09
C GLY A 912 28.96 28.06 15.89
N ASP A 913 29.38 26.81 15.73
CA ASP A 913 28.75 25.64 16.35
C ASP A 913 29.05 25.52 17.85
N ASP A 914 28.00 25.38 18.67
CA ASP A 914 28.08 25.21 20.12
C ASP A 914 28.14 23.74 20.57
N GLY A 915 28.16 22.79 19.62
CA GLY A 915 28.20 21.35 19.89
C GLY A 915 26.91 20.78 20.48
N LYS A 916 25.80 21.51 20.40
CA LYS A 916 24.49 21.11 20.95
C LYS A 916 23.45 20.93 19.85
N ILE A 917 22.48 20.06 20.09
CA ILE A 917 21.28 19.95 19.26
C ILE A 917 20.19 20.80 19.87
N HIS A 918 19.79 21.83 19.13
CA HIS A 918 18.69 22.72 19.49
C HIS A 918 17.39 22.20 18.88
N ILE A 919 16.33 22.19 19.68
CA ILE A 919 15.07 21.55 19.32
C ILE A 919 13.96 22.53 19.58
N VAL A 920 13.28 22.90 18.49
CA VAL A 920 12.12 23.79 18.52
C VAL A 920 11.06 23.23 17.57
N ASP A 921 9.81 23.52 17.88
CA ASP A 921 8.70 23.23 16.98
C ASP A 921 8.86 24.04 15.69
N ASN A 922 8.63 23.40 14.55
CA ASN A 922 8.68 24.01 13.22
C ASN A 922 10.03 24.68 12.92
N GLN A 923 10.09 26.02 12.98
CA GLN A 923 11.29 26.80 12.71
C GLN A 923 11.31 28.03 13.60
N SER A 924 12.49 28.38 14.09
CA SER A 924 12.80 29.59 14.84
C SER A 924 14.18 30.11 14.43
N THR A 925 14.65 31.16 15.12
CA THR A 925 15.98 31.74 14.96
C THR A 925 16.71 31.75 16.30
N MET A 926 18.03 31.66 16.25
CA MET A 926 18.89 31.82 17.43
C MET A 926 20.19 32.54 17.04
N LEU A 927 20.95 33.01 18.03
CA LEU A 927 22.32 33.48 17.82
C LEU A 927 23.28 32.30 17.94
N ASP A 928 24.18 32.15 16.97
CA ASP A 928 25.30 31.20 17.05
C ASP A 928 26.41 31.71 18.00
N THR A 929 27.47 30.93 18.20
CA THR A 929 28.59 31.33 19.07
C THR A 929 29.41 32.50 18.51
N ASN A 930 29.21 32.84 17.24
CA ASN A 930 29.79 33.99 16.55
C ASN A 930 28.88 35.23 16.59
N GLY A 931 27.72 35.16 17.23
CA GLY A 931 26.75 36.25 17.31
C GLY A 931 25.96 36.48 16.01
N GLN A 932 25.96 35.53 15.08
CA GLN A 932 25.17 35.58 13.86
C GLN A 932 23.80 34.92 14.06
N THR A 933 22.75 35.53 13.53
CA THR A 933 21.40 34.92 13.54
C THR A 933 21.34 33.75 12.57
N VAL A 934 20.98 32.57 13.06
CA VAL A 934 20.85 31.32 12.30
C VAL A 934 19.46 30.69 12.50
N LYS A 935 18.98 29.95 11.50
CA LYS A 935 17.74 29.17 11.59
C LYS A 935 17.92 27.90 12.42
N VAL A 936 16.91 27.53 13.19
CA VAL A 936 16.84 26.29 13.98
C VAL A 936 15.43 25.72 13.90
N GLY A 937 15.26 24.40 13.83
CA GLY A 937 13.93 23.84 13.63
C GLY A 937 13.83 22.33 13.70
N THR A 938 12.60 21.85 13.58
CA THR A 938 12.25 20.44 13.41
C THR A 938 11.44 20.28 12.12
N ALA A 939 11.88 19.37 11.26
CA ALA A 939 11.19 19.06 10.01
C ALA A 939 11.00 17.56 9.84
N ARG A 940 9.89 17.12 9.25
CA ARG A 940 9.58 15.72 8.95
C ARG A 940 9.62 15.47 7.46
N ILE A 941 9.92 14.25 7.02
CA ILE A 941 9.72 13.87 5.61
C ILE A 941 8.25 14.01 5.19
N VAL A 942 8.00 14.34 3.92
CA VAL A 942 6.65 14.68 3.44
C VAL A 942 5.72 13.46 3.38
N GLU A 943 6.20 12.34 2.86
CA GLU A 943 5.47 11.08 2.72
C GLU A 943 5.88 10.05 3.77
N PRO A 944 4.94 9.23 4.28
CA PRO A 944 5.27 8.10 5.15
C PRO A 944 6.11 7.05 4.43
N LEU A 945 6.92 6.33 5.20
CA LEU A 945 7.74 5.23 4.69
C LEU A 945 6.96 3.92 4.53
N GLY A 946 5.87 3.75 5.28
CA GLY A 946 5.08 2.52 5.33
C GLY A 946 4.50 2.29 6.72
N TRP A 947 4.07 1.05 6.97
CA TRP A 947 3.33 0.68 8.17
C TRP A 947 4.24 0.08 9.25
N ILE A 948 3.98 0.43 10.52
CA ILE A 948 4.57 -0.25 11.68
C ILE A 948 3.69 -1.44 12.03
N LYS A 949 4.30 -2.61 12.26
CA LYS A 949 3.55 -3.75 12.80
C LYS A 949 3.18 -3.42 14.25
N ASN A 950 1.89 -3.42 14.57
CA ASN A 950 1.44 -3.35 15.96
C ASN A 950 1.84 -4.65 16.65
N ASP A 951 3.06 -4.70 17.18
CA ASP A 951 3.38 -5.65 18.24
C ASP A 951 2.83 -5.02 19.52
N LYS A 952 1.64 -5.49 19.95
CA LYS A 952 1.17 -5.26 21.31
C LYS A 952 1.12 -6.56 22.07
#